data_AF-A0A7W8DIU3-F1
#
_entry.id   AF-A0A7W8DIU3-F1
#
_cell.length_a   1.000
_cell.length_b   1.000
_cell.length_c   1.000
_cell.angle_alpha   90.00
_cell.angle_beta   90.00
_cell.angle_gamma   90.00
#
_symmetry.space_group_name_H-M   'P 1'
#
loop_
_entity.id
_entity.type
_entity.pdbx_description
1 polymer ?
#
loop_
_entity_poly.entity_id
_entity_poly.type
_entity_poly.pdbx_seq_one_letter_code
_entity_poly.pdbx_strand_id
1 'polypeptide(L)'
;MPCPAPACRLPLSPALHFIPCLLLWQICLLSGAAGAADLFPYGTAAGDTAMGKSDDASELIAWTGQGPGGSNPTLKIASTRSSSIYVNNNGCLSFGQAISSYSASLFPYSSTPIIAPLWCDVDTRGVGGGTVWYRVEQDAADLAQISTLITSRVPTAAGFQATFAFIATWDHVGYYAQKVDKLNTFQAVVVTNGVTCYALFLYPENGVNWLLADATGTRYPCMGLDAGNNAAYYNHPLSCTAGLTALPTLSNTTPATPGLFIYRIDDSTIPEVPAAPTTGTVTADASLTRWVEGTGIWTGDATVWRSGFNAIFNSPARNLAMTDIVANNLQLNGSGFSLGGNLQFNGLQFASPTDEVVISSTSVMTPRAQNAITQGRLTFRDSATLVAIGTGTINGGTINLRHTSRVVSYSADAITSQTALIFDSSFSGIGGTLDLRGIGATVGTINSVSTGGLITNSGSAVAALNVAGAGSSDFRGQIVNGTAASALTKSGAGMLTLYGTNTYTGPTTISAGTLRLAAAPALPAASVVTLSAGATLDLGGYAHTFPASTGDGTLAMGAGTATYNLTADATMNTVLSGTGGFVKTGSAVLTLNAATSHTGPTTISAGTLRLGVNDALATCSAVFLNGNATLDLNGHDQTVTNLDSYNAGTSQFDSGTVVLGGARLKNVAAVTNNWAGSITGTGTFEKSGPEPMHWLWGSSSFSGALVITQGVLSADAVNVLSPNAGVAVASGATLWLGGASQTVGALSGAGAVAIGAGCTFTVGAGDASGEFSGSLSGTGALAKTGTGTQTLSGSSSFTGFTYVLGGTLGVTAGGALSTPEADIVVASTGSGNFVLAGGAVTARSLILGHDGGSANAVLNGGTLTTGEIARWSVTSGIVFNGATLRALADSSVLLNGFTSGSAEIQAGGLIIDTNGFTVSTVAELSGSGTLTKTGAGSLSLAGAFGHTGNTVVAAGTLSIGSARLADSGQVSVSAGAVLHLAFSGTDTVRALTLAGVQHLSGTWGGIGSGAQHETALITGPGLLVVVNEVISWMSDNGLSASTLAADDDGDGLPNALEYCLGTSPTQRSTATTGTTLQGSVLKFAYPRRKGFSLVTSVVEWSDDLSTWSSAGVGAPAVVADLGTTESVSVDIAVPESTRRRFVRLRVVVPASP
;
A
#
# COMPACT_ATOMS: atom_id res chain seq x y z
N MET A 1 42.42 -9.27 40.59
CA MET A 1 43.44 -10.33 40.41
C MET A 1 43.32 -10.89 38.99
N PRO A 2 44.42 -11.31 38.34
CA PRO A 2 44.57 -11.33 36.88
C PRO A 2 44.30 -12.70 36.20
N CYS A 3 44.11 -12.64 34.86
CA CYS A 3 44.03 -13.66 33.77
C CYS A 3 44.47 -15.11 34.05
N PRO A 4 43.92 -16.14 33.37
CA PRO A 4 44.14 -16.35 31.91
C PRO A 4 42.99 -17.00 31.09
N ALA A 5 43.11 -16.92 29.75
CA ALA A 5 42.35 -17.68 28.72
C ALA A 5 42.84 -19.16 28.62
N PRO A 6 42.22 -20.12 27.85
CA PRO A 6 41.98 -20.02 26.39
C PRO A 6 40.78 -20.79 25.74
N ALA A 7 40.53 -20.41 24.46
CA ALA A 7 40.05 -21.19 23.28
C ALA A 7 38.59 -21.72 23.17
N CYS A 8 37.82 -21.24 22.17
CA CYS A 8 37.46 -22.00 20.94
C CYS A 8 36.57 -21.20 19.94
N ARG A 9 37.00 -21.17 18.67
CA ARG A 9 36.32 -21.19 17.34
C ARG A 9 35.05 -20.35 17.01
N LEU A 10 35.28 -19.49 15.99
CA LEU A 10 34.47 -18.82 14.94
C LEU A 10 33.31 -19.66 14.29
N PRO A 11 32.33 -19.04 13.53
CA PRO A 11 32.56 -17.91 12.62
C PRO A 11 31.54 -16.76 12.54
N LEU A 12 32.07 -15.58 12.23
CA LEU A 12 31.38 -14.44 11.61
C LEU A 12 32.17 -14.05 10.34
N SER A 13 31.42 -13.66 9.32
CA SER A 13 31.81 -13.23 7.97
C SER A 13 32.77 -12.03 7.96
N PRO A 14 33.62 -11.87 6.92
CA PRO A 14 34.41 -10.66 6.75
C PRO A 14 33.87 -9.76 5.61
N ALA A 15 33.94 -8.46 5.87
CA ALA A 15 33.95 -7.40 4.87
C ALA A 15 35.39 -6.88 4.67
N LEU A 16 35.70 -6.54 3.41
CA LEU A 16 36.80 -5.72 2.87
C LEU A 16 38.26 -6.14 3.14
N HIS A 17 39.08 -6.18 2.07
CA HIS A 17 40.35 -5.42 1.89
C HIS A 17 40.87 -5.54 0.43
N PHE A 18 41.08 -4.37 -0.19
CA PHE A 18 42.18 -3.92 -1.08
C PHE A 18 42.79 -4.78 -2.22
N ILE A 19 42.79 -4.14 -3.40
CA ILE A 19 43.59 -4.29 -4.65
C ILE A 19 45.12 -4.32 -4.34
N PRO A 20 45.95 -5.19 -4.96
CA PRO A 20 46.56 -4.85 -6.27
C PRO A 20 46.85 -6.04 -7.22
N CYS A 21 46.28 -6.00 -8.42
CA CYS A 21 46.82 -6.67 -9.63
C CYS A 21 46.52 -5.78 -10.85
N LEU A 22 47.15 -4.62 -10.88
CA LEU A 22 47.09 -3.64 -11.97
C LEU A 22 48.51 -3.44 -12.51
N LEU A 23 49.16 -4.52 -12.95
CA LEU A 23 50.48 -4.46 -13.60
C LEU A 23 50.85 -5.77 -14.34
N LEU A 24 50.01 -6.27 -15.24
CA LEU A 24 50.44 -7.32 -16.20
C LEU A 24 49.58 -7.47 -17.48
N TRP A 25 48.72 -6.49 -17.78
CA TRP A 25 47.95 -6.46 -19.04
C TRP A 25 48.07 -5.10 -19.74
N GLN A 26 49.30 -4.58 -19.78
CA GLN A 26 49.66 -3.37 -20.54
C GLN A 26 50.93 -3.54 -21.38
N ILE A 27 51.34 -4.78 -21.68
CA ILE A 27 52.42 -5.08 -22.64
C ILE A 27 51.93 -6.16 -23.60
N CYS A 28 51.06 -5.76 -24.54
CA CYS A 28 50.86 -6.37 -25.86
C CYS A 28 50.03 -5.44 -26.76
N LEU A 29 50.37 -4.15 -26.76
CA LEU A 29 50.12 -3.30 -27.92
C LEU A 29 51.48 -3.09 -28.58
N LEU A 30 51.53 -3.35 -29.89
CA LEU A 30 52.64 -3.24 -30.83
C LEU A 30 53.37 -4.56 -31.19
N SER A 31 52.66 -5.44 -31.88
CA SER A 31 53.15 -6.03 -33.14
C SER A 31 52.05 -6.90 -33.78
N GLY A 32 51.99 -6.93 -35.12
CA GLY A 32 51.32 -8.00 -35.86
C GLY A 32 50.14 -7.56 -36.72
N ALA A 33 50.31 -7.72 -38.02
CA ALA A 33 49.36 -7.64 -39.13
C ALA A 33 47.88 -7.97 -38.84
N ALA A 34 46.98 -7.36 -39.61
CA ALA A 34 45.57 -7.77 -39.70
C ALA A 34 45.48 -9.24 -40.18
N GLY A 35 45.25 -10.15 -39.23
CA GLY A 35 44.89 -11.55 -39.49
C GLY A 35 43.40 -11.71 -39.78
N ALA A 36 43.01 -12.87 -40.31
CA ALA A 36 41.61 -13.24 -40.54
C ALA A 36 40.79 -13.26 -39.22
N ALA A 37 39.47 -13.17 -39.33
CA ALA A 37 38.56 -13.13 -38.19
C ALA A 37 38.62 -14.43 -37.38
N ASP A 38 38.93 -14.30 -36.09
CA ASP A 38 38.84 -15.42 -35.15
C ASP A 38 37.37 -15.84 -34.96
N LEU A 39 37.12 -17.15 -34.94
CA LEU A 39 35.81 -17.70 -34.66
C LEU A 39 35.46 -17.50 -33.18
N PHE A 40 34.18 -17.28 -32.87
CA PHE A 40 33.72 -17.38 -31.48
C PHE A 40 33.95 -18.81 -30.97
N PRO A 41 34.32 -19.01 -29.69
CA PRO A 41 34.58 -20.34 -29.14
C PRO A 41 33.45 -21.30 -29.47
N TYR A 42 33.76 -22.51 -29.94
CA TYR A 42 32.77 -23.49 -30.38
C TYR A 42 33.14 -24.92 -29.98
N GLY A 43 32.18 -25.83 -30.06
CA GLY A 43 32.30 -27.22 -29.60
C GLY A 43 31.84 -27.42 -28.15
N THR A 44 32.00 -28.63 -27.63
CA THR A 44 31.45 -29.01 -26.30
C THR A 44 31.96 -28.15 -25.16
N ALA A 45 33.22 -27.69 -25.22
CA ALA A 45 33.82 -26.83 -24.20
C ALA A 45 33.20 -25.42 -24.15
N ALA A 46 32.59 -24.97 -25.25
CA ALA A 46 31.87 -23.71 -25.35
C ALA A 46 30.34 -23.88 -25.17
N GLY A 47 29.88 -25.11 -24.87
CA GLY A 47 28.47 -25.42 -24.65
C GLY A 47 27.66 -25.75 -25.91
N ASP A 48 28.32 -25.98 -27.05
CA ASP A 48 27.62 -26.27 -28.31
C ASP A 48 27.06 -27.69 -28.38
N THR A 49 25.93 -27.82 -29.07
CA THR A 49 25.35 -29.10 -29.47
C THR A 49 25.87 -29.51 -30.85
N ALA A 50 26.28 -30.76 -31.01
CA ALA A 50 26.67 -31.33 -32.30
C ALA A 50 25.44 -31.78 -33.08
N MET A 51 25.31 -31.32 -34.32
CA MET A 51 24.36 -31.88 -35.28
C MET A 51 24.78 -33.31 -35.66
N GLY A 52 23.80 -34.20 -35.84
CA GLY A 52 24.05 -35.58 -36.27
C GLY A 52 24.77 -35.64 -37.62
N LYS A 53 25.71 -36.58 -37.77
CA LYS A 53 26.42 -36.79 -39.05
C LYS A 53 25.42 -37.14 -40.15
N SER A 54 25.41 -36.34 -41.20
CA SER A 54 24.37 -36.35 -42.23
C SER A 54 24.87 -35.78 -43.56
N ASP A 55 24.03 -35.99 -44.58
CA ASP A 55 24.11 -35.51 -45.96
C ASP A 55 22.70 -35.00 -46.29
N ASP A 56 22.58 -33.74 -46.71
CA ASP A 56 21.32 -33.03 -46.98
C ASP A 56 20.27 -32.95 -45.87
N ALA A 57 20.68 -32.87 -44.60
CA ALA A 57 19.77 -32.78 -43.46
C ALA A 57 19.67 -31.36 -42.86
N SER A 58 18.50 -31.05 -42.30
CA SER A 58 18.28 -29.88 -41.45
C SER A 58 17.76 -30.30 -40.08
N GLU A 59 18.20 -29.62 -39.02
CA GLU A 59 17.74 -29.82 -37.65
C GLU A 59 17.01 -28.57 -37.14
N LEU A 60 15.79 -28.71 -36.61
CA LEU A 60 14.99 -27.61 -36.07
C LEU A 60 15.41 -27.28 -34.64
N ILE A 61 15.90 -26.06 -34.44
CA ILE A 61 16.27 -25.55 -33.12
C ILE A 61 15.26 -24.47 -32.73
N ALA A 62 14.42 -24.78 -31.75
CA ALA A 62 13.45 -23.85 -31.17
C ALA A 62 13.84 -23.53 -29.72
N TRP A 63 13.57 -22.29 -29.30
CA TRP A 63 13.89 -21.83 -27.95
C TRP A 63 12.66 -21.21 -27.27
N THR A 64 12.56 -21.38 -25.95
CA THR A 64 11.45 -20.87 -25.13
C THR A 64 11.99 -20.12 -23.90
N GLY A 65 11.45 -18.93 -23.61
CA GLY A 65 11.53 -18.26 -22.31
C GLY A 65 12.85 -17.58 -21.93
N GLN A 66 13.51 -16.84 -22.83
CA GLN A 66 14.88 -16.36 -22.59
C GLN A 66 15.18 -14.89 -22.99
N GLY A 67 14.17 -14.06 -23.23
CA GLY A 67 14.33 -12.63 -23.52
C GLY A 67 14.06 -11.73 -22.29
N PRO A 68 14.46 -10.44 -22.34
CA PRO A 68 14.13 -9.47 -21.29
C PRO A 68 12.62 -9.39 -21.04
N GLY A 69 12.17 -9.59 -19.80
CA GLY A 69 10.75 -9.56 -19.42
C GLY A 69 9.97 -10.88 -19.61
N GLY A 70 10.65 -12.00 -19.90
CA GLY A 70 10.02 -13.33 -19.92
C GLY A 70 9.36 -13.74 -21.24
N SER A 71 9.43 -12.92 -22.29
CA SER A 71 8.97 -13.26 -23.65
C SER A 71 10.05 -14.00 -24.47
N ASN A 72 9.65 -14.86 -25.43
CA ASN A 72 10.58 -15.51 -26.35
C ASN A 72 11.32 -14.47 -27.21
N PRO A 73 12.67 -14.47 -27.27
CA PRO A 73 13.39 -13.60 -28.18
C PRO A 73 13.04 -14.03 -29.62
N THR A 74 12.77 -13.05 -30.49
CA THR A 74 12.48 -13.31 -31.91
C THR A 74 13.57 -12.70 -32.78
N LEU A 75 14.03 -13.46 -33.77
CA LEU A 75 14.90 -12.97 -34.82
C LEU A 75 14.03 -12.45 -35.96
N LYS A 76 14.27 -11.21 -36.38
CA LYS A 76 13.54 -10.55 -37.46
C LYS A 76 14.41 -10.54 -38.72
N ILE A 77 13.92 -11.15 -39.79
CA ILE A 77 14.52 -11.12 -41.13
C ILE A 77 13.53 -10.39 -42.05
N ALA A 78 13.89 -9.21 -42.52
CA ALA A 78 12.99 -8.26 -43.17
C ALA A 78 11.66 -8.12 -42.41
N SER A 79 10.52 -8.52 -42.97
CA SER A 79 9.21 -8.45 -42.30
C SER A 79 8.87 -9.67 -41.42
N THR A 80 9.67 -10.74 -41.47
CA THR A 80 9.33 -12.04 -40.86
C THR A 80 10.03 -12.22 -39.53
N ARG A 81 9.28 -12.53 -38.46
CA ARG A 81 9.82 -12.87 -37.13
C ARG A 81 9.78 -14.37 -36.91
N SER A 82 10.87 -14.93 -36.39
CA SER A 82 10.95 -16.35 -36.04
C SER A 82 11.52 -16.55 -34.63
N SER A 83 11.04 -17.58 -33.94
CA SER A 83 11.56 -18.07 -32.65
C SER A 83 12.20 -19.46 -32.77
N SER A 84 12.53 -19.86 -33.99
CA SER A 84 13.25 -21.09 -34.30
C SER A 84 14.09 -20.96 -35.57
N ILE A 85 15.16 -21.74 -35.67
CA ILE A 85 16.06 -21.83 -36.83
C ILE A 85 16.20 -23.30 -37.24
N TYR A 86 16.21 -23.58 -38.54
CA TYR A 86 16.70 -24.84 -39.07
C TYR A 86 18.19 -24.70 -39.42
N VAL A 87 19.05 -25.48 -38.77
CA VAL A 87 20.48 -25.57 -39.10
C VAL A 87 20.66 -26.68 -40.13
N ASN A 88 21.23 -26.36 -41.29
CA ASN A 88 21.45 -27.33 -42.36
C ASN A 88 22.95 -27.66 -42.50
N ASN A 89 23.27 -28.94 -42.69
CA ASN A 89 24.66 -29.40 -42.84
C ASN A 89 25.38 -28.76 -44.04
N ASN A 90 24.65 -28.45 -45.11
CA ASN A 90 25.12 -27.79 -46.34
C ASN A 90 25.50 -26.31 -46.19
N GLY A 91 25.69 -25.79 -44.97
CA GLY A 91 26.25 -24.45 -44.77
C GLY A 91 25.24 -23.30 -44.82
N CYS A 92 23.97 -23.57 -44.47
CA CYS A 92 22.93 -22.54 -44.40
C CYS A 92 22.00 -22.69 -43.18
N LEU A 93 21.34 -21.58 -42.83
CA LEU A 93 20.31 -21.49 -41.80
C LEU A 93 18.99 -21.05 -42.47
N SER A 94 17.88 -21.72 -42.17
CA SER A 94 16.57 -21.39 -42.74
C SER A 94 15.50 -21.18 -41.67
N PHE A 95 14.48 -20.41 -41.99
CA PHE A 95 13.47 -19.96 -41.04
C PHE A 95 12.08 -20.39 -41.50
N GLY A 96 11.32 -21.03 -40.60
CA GLY A 96 9.95 -21.49 -40.85
C GLY A 96 9.84 -22.82 -41.61
N GLN A 97 10.76 -23.15 -42.52
CA GLN A 97 10.80 -24.43 -43.24
C GLN A 97 12.24 -24.93 -43.39
N ALA A 98 12.42 -26.26 -43.33
CA ALA A 98 13.71 -26.90 -43.59
C ALA A 98 14.10 -26.82 -45.07
N ILE A 99 15.39 -26.69 -45.35
CA ILE A 99 15.97 -26.82 -46.70
C ILE A 99 16.58 -28.22 -46.83
N SER A 100 16.38 -28.87 -47.97
CA SER A 100 16.95 -30.21 -48.27
C SER A 100 17.69 -30.24 -49.61
N SER A 101 17.96 -29.08 -50.21
CA SER A 101 18.65 -28.98 -51.50
C SER A 101 20.17 -28.94 -51.28
N TYR A 102 20.88 -29.88 -51.90
CA TYR A 102 22.35 -29.91 -51.97
C TYR A 102 22.93 -28.93 -52.99
N SER A 103 22.13 -28.54 -53.99
CA SER A 103 22.57 -27.64 -55.05
C SER A 103 22.34 -26.17 -54.67
N ALA A 104 23.42 -25.44 -54.45
CA ALA A 104 23.37 -24.01 -54.16
C ALA A 104 22.96 -23.19 -55.39
N SER A 105 22.27 -22.07 -55.15
CA SER A 105 21.86 -21.12 -56.19
C SER A 105 21.90 -19.68 -55.68
N LEU A 106 21.91 -18.72 -56.61
CA LEU A 106 21.82 -17.29 -56.26
C LEU A 106 20.46 -16.97 -55.64
N PHE A 107 20.45 -15.96 -54.78
CA PHE A 107 19.25 -15.42 -54.15
C PHE A 107 18.53 -14.44 -55.11
N PRO A 108 17.19 -14.36 -55.08
CA PRO A 108 16.29 -15.04 -54.17
C PRO A 108 16.14 -16.51 -54.57
N TYR A 109 16.20 -17.40 -53.58
CA TYR A 109 16.14 -18.85 -53.78
C TYR A 109 14.71 -19.38 -53.73
N SER A 110 13.93 -18.93 -52.74
CA SER A 110 12.57 -19.43 -52.50
C SER A 110 11.76 -18.45 -51.64
N SER A 111 10.52 -18.80 -51.32
CA SER A 111 9.72 -18.05 -50.32
C SER A 111 10.14 -18.30 -48.86
N THR A 112 11.20 -19.09 -48.62
CA THR A 112 11.71 -19.39 -47.29
C THR A 112 12.89 -18.48 -46.97
N PRO A 113 12.86 -17.70 -45.87
CA PRO A 113 14.01 -16.91 -45.47
C PRO A 113 15.21 -17.81 -45.18
N ILE A 114 16.37 -17.46 -45.75
CA ILE A 114 17.62 -18.22 -45.65
C ILE A 114 18.80 -17.28 -45.41
N ILE A 115 19.70 -17.72 -44.54
CA ILE A 115 21.01 -17.13 -44.26
C ILE A 115 22.06 -18.15 -44.66
N ALA A 116 22.87 -17.83 -45.67
CA ALA A 116 23.86 -18.75 -46.25
C ALA A 116 25.27 -18.16 -46.12
N PRO A 117 26.00 -18.45 -45.01
CA PRO A 117 27.42 -18.12 -44.94
C PRO A 117 28.20 -18.84 -46.05
N LEU A 118 27.94 -20.11 -46.34
CA LEU A 118 28.57 -20.80 -47.46
C LEU A 118 27.73 -22.02 -47.82
N TRP A 119 26.72 -21.85 -48.67
CA TRP A 119 25.85 -22.95 -49.06
C TRP A 119 26.52 -23.84 -50.10
N CYS A 120 26.86 -25.07 -49.74
CA CYS A 120 27.49 -26.08 -50.60
C CYS A 120 27.17 -27.52 -50.15
N ASP A 121 27.48 -28.49 -51.00
CA ASP A 121 27.16 -29.91 -50.80
C ASP A 121 28.10 -30.56 -49.75
N VAL A 122 27.77 -30.36 -48.47
CA VAL A 122 28.58 -30.76 -47.31
C VAL A 122 28.15 -32.13 -46.81
N ASP A 123 29.09 -33.07 -46.77
CA ASP A 123 28.86 -34.42 -46.22
C ASP A 123 29.71 -34.65 -44.97
N THR A 124 29.04 -34.72 -43.82
CA THR A 124 29.70 -34.90 -42.52
C THR A 124 29.85 -36.38 -42.12
N ARG A 125 29.39 -37.33 -42.95
CA ARG A 125 29.42 -38.77 -42.63
C ARG A 125 30.80 -39.40 -42.81
N GLY A 126 31.72 -38.76 -43.53
CA GLY A 126 33.06 -39.28 -43.77
C GLY A 126 33.88 -39.47 -42.50
N VAL A 127 34.58 -40.60 -42.40
CA VAL A 127 35.46 -40.90 -41.27
C VAL A 127 36.68 -39.97 -41.32
N GLY A 128 36.78 -39.05 -40.36
CA GLY A 128 37.75 -37.94 -40.37
C GLY A 128 37.15 -36.58 -40.76
N GLY A 129 35.87 -36.54 -41.13
CA GLY A 129 35.12 -35.31 -41.38
C GLY A 129 34.62 -34.67 -40.08
N GLY A 130 34.67 -33.36 -40.02
CA GLY A 130 34.27 -32.56 -38.87
C GLY A 130 32.75 -32.39 -38.74
N THR A 131 32.32 -31.53 -37.82
CA THR A 131 30.97 -31.50 -37.25
C THR A 131 30.35 -30.12 -37.40
N VAL A 132 29.03 -30.06 -37.55
CA VAL A 132 28.28 -28.81 -37.42
C VAL A 132 27.87 -28.63 -35.96
N TRP A 133 28.37 -27.58 -35.34
CA TRP A 133 28.08 -27.19 -33.96
C TRP A 133 27.10 -26.03 -33.93
N TYR A 134 26.19 -26.01 -32.96
CA TYR A 134 25.30 -24.87 -32.77
C TYR A 134 24.98 -24.62 -31.30
N ARG A 135 24.68 -23.36 -30.94
CA ARG A 135 24.12 -23.00 -29.65
C ARG A 135 23.24 -21.75 -29.70
N VAL A 136 22.33 -21.67 -28.73
CA VAL A 136 21.66 -20.44 -28.33
C VAL A 136 22.54 -19.78 -27.26
N GLU A 137 23.07 -18.60 -27.54
CA GLU A 137 24.01 -17.88 -26.68
C GLU A 137 23.27 -16.97 -25.70
N GLN A 138 23.65 -17.09 -24.43
CA GLN A 138 23.11 -16.34 -23.31
C GLN A 138 24.16 -15.79 -22.35
N ASP A 139 25.43 -16.20 -22.51
CA ASP A 139 26.51 -15.75 -21.66
C ASP A 139 26.77 -14.26 -21.87
N ALA A 140 26.80 -13.51 -20.77
CA ALA A 140 26.93 -12.06 -20.82
C ALA A 140 28.28 -11.60 -21.39
N ALA A 141 29.35 -12.40 -21.25
CA ALA A 141 30.66 -12.08 -21.81
C ALA A 141 30.67 -12.30 -23.33
N ASP A 142 30.10 -13.41 -23.82
CA ASP A 142 30.01 -13.68 -25.26
C ASP A 142 29.07 -12.69 -25.95
N LEU A 143 27.92 -12.35 -25.33
CA LEU A 143 27.03 -11.30 -25.84
C LEU A 143 27.69 -9.92 -25.82
N ALA A 144 28.50 -9.59 -24.81
CA ALA A 144 29.27 -8.34 -24.78
C ALA A 144 30.39 -8.31 -25.84
N GLN A 145 31.04 -9.45 -26.12
CA GLN A 145 32.01 -9.58 -27.20
C GLN A 145 31.35 -9.41 -28.57
N ILE A 146 30.21 -10.06 -28.82
CA ILE A 146 29.43 -9.90 -30.06
C ILE A 146 28.99 -8.44 -30.21
N SER A 147 28.51 -7.80 -29.13
CA SER A 147 28.11 -6.39 -29.12
C SER A 147 29.28 -5.46 -29.44
N THR A 148 30.44 -5.72 -28.86
CA THR A 148 31.67 -4.96 -29.10
C THR A 148 32.15 -5.15 -30.53
N LEU A 149 32.11 -6.37 -31.06
CA LEU A 149 32.51 -6.66 -32.43
C LEU A 149 31.61 -5.91 -33.42
N ILE A 150 30.29 -5.97 -33.24
CA ILE A 150 29.34 -5.27 -34.12
C ILE A 150 29.49 -3.75 -34.02
N THR A 151 29.49 -3.19 -32.80
CA THR A 151 29.58 -1.74 -32.58
C THR A 151 30.91 -1.14 -33.03
N SER A 152 32.00 -1.94 -33.01
CA SER A 152 33.33 -1.49 -33.45
C SER A 152 33.60 -1.70 -34.94
N ARG A 153 32.72 -2.39 -35.67
CA ARG A 153 32.91 -2.78 -37.09
C ARG A 153 31.76 -2.36 -38.01
N VAL A 154 30.60 -2.03 -37.44
CA VAL A 154 29.43 -1.52 -38.14
C VAL A 154 29.11 -0.14 -37.56
N PRO A 155 29.51 0.96 -38.22
CA PRO A 155 29.32 2.32 -37.71
C PRO A 155 27.85 2.66 -37.41
N THR A 156 26.90 2.09 -38.15
CA THR A 156 25.45 2.27 -37.94
C THR A 156 24.88 1.46 -36.78
N ALA A 157 25.67 0.58 -36.18
CA ALA A 157 25.27 -0.23 -35.03
C ALA A 157 25.73 0.39 -33.69
N ALA A 158 26.04 1.69 -33.66
CA ALA A 158 26.44 2.40 -32.45
C ALA A 158 25.38 2.24 -31.35
N GLY A 159 25.76 1.61 -30.22
CA GLY A 159 24.84 1.32 -29.11
C GLY A 159 24.07 0.00 -29.24
N PHE A 160 24.34 -0.83 -30.24
CA PHE A 160 23.82 -2.20 -30.29
C PHE A 160 24.36 -3.01 -29.10
N GLN A 161 23.45 -3.61 -28.34
CA GLN A 161 23.76 -4.52 -27.23
C GLN A 161 22.97 -5.79 -27.43
N ALA A 162 23.65 -6.88 -27.75
CA ALA A 162 23.06 -8.18 -27.97
C ALA A 162 22.35 -8.65 -26.69
N THR A 163 21.08 -8.97 -26.80
CA THR A 163 20.28 -9.62 -25.74
C THR A 163 20.07 -11.09 -26.02
N PHE A 164 20.39 -11.54 -27.24
CA PHE A 164 20.25 -12.92 -27.71
C PHE A 164 21.11 -13.14 -28.95
N ALA A 165 21.83 -14.26 -29.04
CA ALA A 165 22.49 -14.69 -30.27
C ALA A 165 22.31 -16.20 -30.51
N PHE A 166 22.38 -16.61 -31.77
CA PHE A 166 22.46 -18.00 -32.19
C PHE A 166 23.73 -18.19 -32.99
N ILE A 167 24.58 -19.12 -32.58
CA ILE A 167 25.89 -19.38 -33.19
C ILE A 167 25.84 -20.77 -33.84
N ALA A 168 26.27 -20.87 -35.10
CA ALA A 168 26.42 -22.13 -35.82
C ALA A 168 27.80 -22.18 -36.51
N THR A 169 28.55 -23.25 -36.27
CA THR A 169 29.91 -23.45 -36.80
C THR A 169 29.97 -24.75 -37.60
N TRP A 170 30.31 -24.66 -38.88
CA TRP A 170 30.68 -25.80 -39.69
C TRP A 170 32.17 -26.00 -39.51
N ASP A 171 32.57 -26.94 -38.66
CA ASP A 171 33.97 -27.19 -38.29
C ASP A 171 34.52 -28.35 -39.09
N HIS A 172 35.59 -28.12 -39.86
CA HIS A 172 36.31 -29.12 -40.64
C HIS A 172 35.40 -30.03 -41.48
N VAL A 173 34.39 -29.46 -42.15
CA VAL A 173 33.40 -30.22 -42.89
C VAL A 173 33.90 -30.62 -44.29
N GLY A 174 33.65 -31.87 -44.66
CA GLY A 174 34.02 -32.46 -45.94
C GLY A 174 32.94 -32.24 -47.02
N TYR A 175 33.25 -32.64 -48.25
CA TYR A 175 32.34 -32.54 -49.38
C TYR A 175 31.69 -33.89 -49.71
N TYR A 176 30.64 -33.85 -50.54
CA TYR A 176 29.85 -35.00 -50.98
C TYR A 176 30.67 -36.26 -51.30
N ALA A 177 30.04 -37.41 -51.05
CA ALA A 177 30.63 -38.75 -51.09
C ALA A 177 31.69 -38.99 -50.00
N GLN A 178 31.43 -38.45 -48.80
CA GLN A 178 32.19 -38.69 -47.58
C GLN A 178 33.69 -38.30 -47.69
N LYS A 179 33.99 -37.26 -48.46
CA LYS A 179 35.35 -36.86 -48.78
C LYS A 179 35.92 -35.92 -47.73
N VAL A 180 37.15 -36.21 -47.30
CA VAL A 180 37.82 -35.53 -46.18
C VAL A 180 39.25 -35.07 -46.52
N ASP A 181 39.65 -35.15 -47.80
CA ASP A 181 40.97 -34.71 -48.27
C ASP A 181 41.14 -33.18 -48.26
N LYS A 182 40.03 -32.45 -48.24
CA LYS A 182 39.95 -31.01 -48.02
C LYS A 182 38.75 -30.72 -47.14
N LEU A 183 38.91 -29.82 -46.18
CA LEU A 183 37.89 -29.53 -45.17
C LEU A 183 37.66 -28.02 -45.09
N ASN A 184 36.41 -27.61 -44.93
CA ASN A 184 36.04 -26.20 -44.73
C ASN A 184 35.69 -25.96 -43.25
N THR A 185 36.08 -24.80 -42.72
CA THR A 185 35.71 -24.31 -41.40
C THR A 185 35.20 -22.88 -41.51
N PHE A 186 33.95 -22.62 -41.09
CA PHE A 186 33.33 -21.30 -41.09
C PHE A 186 32.18 -21.21 -40.08
N GLN A 187 31.79 -20.00 -39.68
CA GLN A 187 30.78 -19.76 -38.65
C GLN A 187 29.77 -18.68 -39.07
N ALA A 188 28.52 -18.86 -38.63
CA ALA A 188 27.48 -17.85 -38.70
C ALA A 188 26.95 -17.51 -37.30
N VAL A 189 26.78 -16.21 -37.02
CA VAL A 189 26.15 -15.72 -35.80
C VAL A 189 24.95 -14.85 -36.16
N VAL A 190 23.77 -15.20 -35.67
CA VAL A 190 22.53 -14.42 -35.86
C VAL A 190 22.11 -13.83 -34.51
N VAL A 191 22.08 -12.51 -34.41
CA VAL A 191 22.01 -11.81 -33.11
C VAL A 191 20.96 -10.72 -33.10
N THR A 192 20.35 -10.46 -31.94
CA THR A 192 19.39 -9.38 -31.74
C THR A 192 19.51 -8.68 -30.40
N ASN A 193 19.09 -7.42 -30.34
CA ASN A 193 18.82 -6.67 -29.10
C ASN A 193 17.32 -6.58 -28.76
N GLY A 194 16.49 -7.40 -29.43
CA GLY A 194 15.02 -7.37 -29.35
C GLY A 194 14.34 -6.50 -30.41
N VAL A 195 15.10 -5.60 -31.07
CA VAL A 195 14.58 -4.68 -32.10
C VAL A 195 15.33 -4.84 -33.43
N THR A 196 16.66 -4.76 -33.39
CA THR A 196 17.58 -4.87 -34.53
C THR A 196 18.18 -6.26 -34.58
N CYS A 197 18.42 -6.79 -35.78
CA CYS A 197 19.03 -8.09 -35.98
C CYS A 197 20.22 -7.99 -36.94
N TYR A 198 21.30 -8.71 -36.63
CA TYR A 198 22.47 -8.86 -37.50
C TYR A 198 22.77 -10.33 -37.78
N ALA A 199 23.33 -10.60 -38.96
CA ALA A 199 23.99 -11.85 -39.32
C ALA A 199 25.48 -11.59 -39.54
N LEU A 200 26.34 -12.35 -38.86
CA LEU A 200 27.78 -12.30 -39.01
C LEU A 200 28.24 -13.60 -39.69
N PHE A 201 29.10 -13.49 -40.69
CA PHE A 201 29.80 -14.62 -41.29
C PHE A 201 31.29 -14.48 -41.01
N LEU A 202 31.87 -15.53 -40.42
CA LEU A 202 33.28 -15.56 -40.02
C LEU A 202 33.99 -16.71 -40.75
N TYR A 203 35.11 -16.37 -41.37
CA TYR A 203 35.99 -17.29 -42.07
C TYR A 203 37.41 -17.14 -41.51
N PRO A 204 37.92 -18.11 -40.73
CA PRO A 204 39.27 -18.06 -40.22
C PRO A 204 40.27 -18.22 -41.38
N GLU A 205 41.54 -17.90 -41.11
CA GLU A 205 42.61 -18.10 -42.08
C GLU A 205 42.67 -19.58 -42.50
N ASN A 206 42.70 -19.84 -43.81
CA ASN A 206 42.58 -21.20 -44.38
C ASN A 206 41.27 -21.94 -44.04
N GLY A 207 40.17 -21.23 -43.75
CA GLY A 207 38.86 -21.83 -43.48
C GLY A 207 38.12 -22.35 -44.73
N VAL A 208 38.44 -21.87 -45.93
CA VAL A 208 37.77 -22.28 -47.18
C VAL A 208 38.76 -22.97 -48.10
N ASN A 209 38.81 -24.30 -48.06
CA ASN A 209 39.78 -25.15 -48.77
C ASN A 209 39.19 -25.93 -49.94
N TRP A 210 37.86 -26.03 -50.04
CA TRP A 210 37.17 -26.63 -51.17
C TRP A 210 35.90 -25.85 -51.51
N LEU A 211 35.54 -25.84 -52.80
CA LEU A 211 34.30 -25.23 -53.29
C LEU A 211 33.44 -26.22 -54.11
N LEU A 212 34.01 -27.33 -54.58
CA LEU A 212 33.33 -28.32 -55.42
C LEU A 212 33.61 -29.72 -54.91
N ALA A 213 32.63 -30.62 -55.05
CA ALA A 213 32.65 -31.97 -54.50
C ALA A 213 33.49 -33.01 -55.29
N ASP A 214 34.54 -32.55 -55.97
CA ASP A 214 35.36 -33.17 -57.03
C ASP A 214 35.24 -32.41 -58.38
N ALA A 215 36.12 -32.74 -59.34
CA ALA A 215 36.24 -32.03 -60.61
C ALA A 215 35.00 -32.11 -61.52
N THR A 216 34.00 -32.93 -61.18
CA THR A 216 32.71 -33.00 -61.90
C THR A 216 31.63 -32.10 -61.28
N GLY A 217 31.88 -31.49 -60.12
CA GLY A 217 30.93 -30.69 -59.35
C GLY A 217 30.28 -29.57 -60.17
N THR A 218 28.95 -29.61 -60.29
CA THR A 218 28.20 -28.82 -61.29
C THR A 218 27.91 -27.38 -60.88
N ARG A 219 28.09 -26.97 -59.61
CA ARG A 219 27.86 -25.59 -59.14
C ARG A 219 28.75 -25.19 -57.96
N TYR A 220 29.29 -23.98 -58.00
CA TYR A 220 30.04 -23.36 -56.89
C TYR A 220 29.12 -23.02 -55.71
N PRO A 221 29.66 -22.90 -54.48
CA PRO A 221 28.90 -22.52 -53.29
C PRO A 221 28.32 -21.12 -53.44
N CYS A 222 27.22 -20.84 -52.77
CA CYS A 222 26.60 -19.52 -52.80
C CYS A 222 26.59 -18.90 -51.40
N MET A 223 26.95 -17.64 -51.31
CA MET A 223 27.00 -16.84 -50.08
C MET A 223 26.01 -15.68 -50.20
N GLY A 224 25.15 -15.52 -49.20
CA GLY A 224 24.15 -14.47 -49.21
C GLY A 224 23.01 -14.67 -48.23
N LEU A 225 21.96 -13.88 -48.44
CA LEU A 225 20.79 -13.77 -47.57
C LEU A 225 19.55 -13.62 -48.44
N ASP A 226 18.43 -14.21 -48.04
CA ASP A 226 17.14 -14.01 -48.70
C ASP A 226 16.05 -13.94 -47.63
N ALA A 227 15.20 -12.91 -47.70
CA ALA A 227 14.09 -12.72 -46.79
C ALA A 227 12.88 -13.61 -47.08
N GLY A 228 12.89 -14.40 -48.18
CA GLY A 228 11.80 -15.28 -48.55
C GLY A 228 10.58 -14.55 -49.13
N ASN A 229 10.75 -13.31 -49.60
CA ASN A 229 9.67 -12.48 -50.15
C ASN A 229 9.90 -12.03 -51.61
N ASN A 230 10.90 -12.62 -52.29
CA ASN A 230 11.34 -12.29 -53.65
C ASN A 230 11.77 -10.83 -53.89
N ALA A 231 11.87 -10.00 -52.85
CA ALA A 231 12.15 -8.57 -52.97
C ALA A 231 13.37 -8.11 -52.15
N ALA A 232 13.63 -8.73 -50.99
CA ALA A 232 14.73 -8.39 -50.10
C ALA A 232 15.71 -9.56 -50.01
N TYR A 233 16.77 -9.52 -50.81
CA TYR A 233 17.83 -10.52 -50.83
C TYR A 233 19.18 -9.87 -51.13
N TYR A 234 20.27 -10.57 -50.80
CA TYR A 234 21.64 -10.16 -51.09
C TYR A 234 22.45 -11.36 -51.58
N ASN A 235 23.15 -11.18 -52.70
CA ASN A 235 24.21 -12.08 -53.15
C ASN A 235 25.54 -11.40 -52.93
N HIS A 236 26.49 -12.10 -52.28
CA HIS A 236 27.87 -11.63 -52.30
C HIS A 236 28.36 -11.57 -53.76
N PRO A 237 29.14 -10.56 -54.18
CA PRO A 237 29.58 -10.42 -55.58
C PRO A 237 30.33 -11.64 -56.15
N LEU A 238 30.95 -12.44 -55.28
CA LEU A 238 31.64 -13.68 -55.65
C LEU A 238 30.79 -14.94 -55.49
N SER A 239 29.53 -14.81 -55.04
CA SER A 239 28.61 -15.93 -54.80
C SER A 239 28.45 -16.80 -56.04
N CYS A 240 28.43 -18.12 -55.85
CA CYS A 240 28.36 -19.12 -56.92
C CYS A 240 29.51 -19.02 -57.95
N THR A 241 30.70 -18.56 -57.53
CA THR A 241 31.92 -18.54 -58.35
C THR A 241 33.14 -19.14 -57.63
N ALA A 242 34.21 -19.43 -58.37
CA ALA A 242 35.49 -19.85 -57.80
C ALA A 242 36.14 -18.79 -56.87
N GLY A 243 35.69 -17.53 -56.95
CA GLY A 243 36.25 -16.43 -56.16
C GLY A 243 35.97 -16.52 -54.65
N LEU A 244 35.08 -17.40 -54.20
CA LEU A 244 34.78 -17.59 -52.77
C LEU A 244 35.94 -18.18 -51.96
N THR A 245 37.00 -18.69 -52.60
CA THR A 245 38.25 -19.05 -51.88
C THR A 245 38.89 -17.83 -51.21
N ALA A 246 38.58 -16.62 -51.66
CA ALA A 246 39.10 -15.38 -51.09
C ALA A 246 38.33 -14.90 -49.83
N LEU A 247 37.24 -15.56 -49.42
CA LEU A 247 36.42 -15.09 -48.28
C LEU A 247 37.23 -14.85 -46.98
N PRO A 248 38.23 -15.67 -46.60
CA PRO A 248 39.07 -15.39 -45.42
C PRO A 248 39.88 -14.08 -45.49
N THR A 249 40.03 -13.47 -46.68
CA THR A 249 40.80 -12.22 -46.87
C THR A 249 39.92 -11.01 -47.15
N LEU A 250 38.62 -11.20 -47.39
CA LEU A 250 37.66 -10.16 -47.72
C LEU A 250 36.84 -9.73 -46.50
N SER A 251 36.23 -8.55 -46.56
CA SER A 251 35.41 -8.01 -45.46
C SER A 251 34.43 -6.94 -45.97
N ASN A 252 33.30 -6.78 -45.28
CA ASN A 252 32.37 -5.66 -45.49
C ASN A 252 32.32 -4.68 -44.30
N THR A 253 33.22 -4.82 -43.32
CA THR A 253 33.23 -4.00 -42.10
C THR A 253 34.07 -2.73 -42.23
N THR A 254 33.87 -1.77 -41.32
CA THR A 254 34.70 -0.57 -41.22
C THR A 254 35.13 -0.32 -39.76
N PRO A 255 36.44 -0.39 -39.42
CA PRO A 255 37.56 -0.82 -40.28
C PRO A 255 37.40 -2.25 -40.80
N ALA A 256 37.98 -2.54 -41.97
CA ALA A 256 37.93 -3.87 -42.58
C ALA A 256 38.63 -4.91 -41.69
N THR A 257 37.94 -6.03 -41.43
CA THR A 257 38.49 -7.19 -40.70
C THR A 257 38.45 -8.40 -41.63
N PRO A 258 39.59 -8.85 -42.18
CA PRO A 258 39.61 -9.97 -43.14
C PRO A 258 38.84 -11.18 -42.61
N GLY A 259 38.02 -11.83 -43.43
CA GLY A 259 37.22 -12.98 -43.04
C GLY A 259 35.96 -12.65 -42.24
N LEU A 260 35.66 -11.38 -41.93
CA LEU A 260 34.45 -10.97 -41.22
C LEU A 260 33.49 -10.19 -42.14
N PHE A 261 32.25 -10.68 -42.20
CA PHE A 261 31.15 -9.99 -42.84
C PHE A 261 29.99 -9.81 -41.85
N ILE A 262 29.41 -8.61 -41.78
CA ILE A 262 28.28 -8.29 -40.90
C ILE A 262 27.16 -7.64 -41.72
N TYR A 263 25.96 -8.20 -41.64
CA TYR A 263 24.78 -7.74 -42.36
C TYR A 263 23.64 -7.42 -41.40
N ARG A 264 22.99 -6.27 -41.56
CA ARG A 264 21.75 -5.98 -40.85
C ARG A 264 20.59 -6.70 -41.56
N ILE A 265 19.82 -7.49 -40.83
CA ILE A 265 18.82 -8.40 -41.41
C ILE A 265 17.37 -8.03 -41.04
N ASP A 266 17.12 -7.11 -40.09
CA ASP A 266 15.75 -6.73 -39.67
C ASP A 266 15.06 -5.65 -40.54
N ASP A 267 15.77 -5.12 -41.53
CA ASP A 267 15.29 -4.07 -42.43
C ASP A 267 14.51 -4.67 -43.64
N SER A 268 13.47 -3.97 -44.07
CA SER A 268 12.68 -4.28 -45.26
C SER A 268 13.49 -4.27 -46.57
N THR A 269 14.66 -3.62 -46.57
CA THR A 269 15.67 -3.72 -47.63
C THR A 269 16.95 -4.31 -47.03
N ILE A 270 17.28 -5.57 -47.34
CA ILE A 270 18.61 -6.11 -46.98
C ILE A 270 19.66 -5.28 -47.75
N PRO A 271 20.58 -4.55 -47.10
CA PRO A 271 21.46 -3.60 -47.79
C PRO A 271 22.43 -4.27 -48.78
N GLU A 272 22.51 -3.72 -50.00
CA GLU A 272 23.66 -3.86 -50.89
C GLU A 272 24.83 -3.03 -50.29
N VAL A 273 25.98 -3.64 -49.98
CA VAL A 273 27.17 -2.91 -49.47
C VAL A 273 28.09 -2.53 -50.65
N PRO A 274 28.78 -1.36 -50.62
CA PRO A 274 29.40 -0.71 -51.78
C PRO A 274 30.59 -1.47 -52.40
N ALA A 275 30.81 -1.21 -53.69
CA ALA A 275 31.90 -1.73 -54.50
C ALA A 275 33.32 -1.49 -53.90
N ALA A 276 34.18 -2.50 -54.08
CA ALA A 276 35.60 -2.54 -53.69
C ALA A 276 36.47 -1.51 -54.46
N PRO A 277 37.68 -1.16 -53.96
CA PRO A 277 38.46 -0.02 -54.45
C PRO A 277 39.22 -0.37 -55.73
N THR A 278 39.22 0.54 -56.70
CA THR A 278 40.09 0.48 -57.87
C THR A 278 41.24 1.48 -57.73
N THR A 279 42.48 0.99 -57.75
CA THR A 279 43.66 1.78 -58.13
C THR A 279 44.11 1.38 -59.53
N GLY A 280 44.32 2.37 -60.39
CA GLY A 280 44.87 2.18 -61.73
C GLY A 280 44.61 3.37 -62.65
N THR A 281 45.49 4.36 -62.61
CA THR A 281 45.49 5.56 -63.47
C THR A 281 45.68 5.19 -64.95
N VAL A 282 44.87 5.74 -65.86
CA VAL A 282 45.25 5.97 -67.27
C VAL A 282 44.74 7.35 -67.72
N THR A 283 45.64 8.07 -68.38
CA THR A 283 45.52 9.43 -68.90
C THR A 283 44.79 9.48 -70.26
N ALA A 284 44.07 10.59 -70.45
CA ALA A 284 43.79 11.31 -71.70
C ALA A 284 42.75 10.80 -72.74
N ASP A 285 41.84 11.75 -73.00
CA ASP A 285 41.28 12.22 -74.27
C ASP A 285 40.25 11.36 -75.04
N ALA A 286 39.01 11.88 -75.05
CA ALA A 286 38.26 12.09 -76.29
C ALA A 286 37.06 13.02 -76.01
N SER A 287 37.26 14.30 -76.27
CA SER A 287 36.29 15.23 -76.87
C SER A 287 34.78 14.86 -76.81
N LEU A 288 34.00 15.55 -75.98
CA LEU A 288 32.62 15.94 -76.30
C LEU A 288 32.26 17.26 -75.59
N THR A 289 32.70 18.35 -76.19
CA THR A 289 32.31 19.73 -75.88
C THR A 289 30.99 20.07 -76.58
N ARG A 290 29.84 19.59 -76.07
CA ARG A 290 28.56 20.26 -76.33
C ARG A 290 27.45 19.79 -75.40
N TRP A 291 26.98 20.68 -74.53
CA TRP A 291 25.62 20.62 -73.99
C TRP A 291 24.79 21.71 -74.69
N VAL A 292 23.63 21.32 -75.20
CA VAL A 292 22.66 22.21 -75.85
C VAL A 292 21.74 22.76 -74.76
N GLU A 293 21.72 24.08 -74.60
CA GLU A 293 20.75 24.78 -73.75
C GLU A 293 19.43 25.04 -74.48
N GLY A 294 18.33 24.88 -73.74
CA GLY A 294 17.19 25.79 -73.83
C GLY A 294 17.44 27.00 -72.91
N THR A 295 18.02 28.04 -73.51
CA THR A 295 18.09 29.47 -73.14
C THR A 295 18.74 29.92 -71.81
N GLY A 296 20.06 30.13 -71.83
CA GLY A 296 20.78 31.06 -70.94
C GLY A 296 22.32 31.08 -71.11
N ILE A 297 22.84 31.60 -72.24
CA ILE A 297 24.27 31.59 -72.62
C ILE A 297 25.20 32.21 -71.54
N TRP A 298 26.25 31.48 -71.14
CA TRP A 298 27.40 32.00 -70.38
C TRP A 298 28.42 32.67 -71.31
N THR A 299 28.61 33.98 -71.18
CA THR A 299 29.82 34.67 -71.65
C THR A 299 30.73 34.87 -70.44
N GLY A 300 32.01 34.50 -70.59
CA GLY A 300 33.01 34.57 -69.52
C GLY A 300 33.10 35.93 -68.82
N ASP A 301 33.58 35.87 -67.58
CA ASP A 301 33.95 37.00 -66.69
C ASP A 301 32.85 37.82 -66.01
N ALA A 302 31.73 37.20 -65.60
CA ALA A 302 30.84 37.80 -64.60
C ALA A 302 30.72 36.92 -63.33
N THR A 303 31.31 37.40 -62.24
CA THR A 303 31.37 36.76 -60.90
C THR A 303 30.09 36.90 -60.07
N VAL A 304 28.95 37.29 -60.65
CA VAL A 304 27.64 37.38 -59.96
C VAL A 304 26.50 37.10 -60.95
N TRP A 305 25.69 36.07 -60.70
CA TRP A 305 24.47 35.80 -61.48
C TRP A 305 23.27 36.55 -60.89
N ARG A 306 22.68 37.50 -61.64
CA ARG A 306 21.45 38.20 -61.24
C ARG A 306 20.29 37.88 -62.19
N SER A 307 19.32 37.13 -61.66
CA SER A 307 17.89 37.03 -62.04
C SER A 307 17.38 35.79 -62.81
N GLY A 308 16.35 35.14 -62.23
CA GLY A 308 15.18 34.62 -62.95
C GLY A 308 15.20 33.21 -63.55
N PHE A 309 16.35 32.56 -63.71
CA PHE A 309 16.43 31.30 -64.46
C PHE A 309 16.11 30.04 -63.62
N ASN A 310 15.58 28.99 -64.26
CA ASN A 310 15.45 27.64 -63.69
C ASN A 310 16.67 26.80 -64.09
N ALA A 311 17.57 26.49 -63.17
CA ALA A 311 18.78 25.72 -63.47
C ALA A 311 18.59 24.23 -63.17
N ILE A 312 18.93 23.34 -64.11
CA ILE A 312 18.92 21.88 -63.91
C ILE A 312 20.37 21.38 -64.02
N PHE A 313 20.87 20.74 -62.97
CA PHE A 313 22.18 20.10 -62.96
C PHE A 313 22.01 18.58 -63.07
N ASN A 314 22.37 18.01 -64.22
CA ASN A 314 22.29 16.57 -64.52
C ASN A 314 23.70 15.95 -64.54
N SER A 315 24.29 15.63 -63.38
CA SER A 315 25.56 14.88 -63.36
C SER A 315 25.86 14.29 -61.98
N PRO A 316 26.31 13.02 -61.91
CA PRO A 316 26.95 12.47 -60.71
C PRO A 316 28.27 13.22 -60.47
N ALA A 317 28.49 13.69 -59.24
CA ALA A 317 29.75 14.23 -58.70
C ALA A 317 30.55 15.25 -59.56
N ARG A 318 30.33 16.55 -59.32
CA ARG A 318 31.33 17.59 -59.61
C ARG A 318 31.42 18.62 -58.47
N ASN A 319 32.64 19.07 -58.17
CA ASN A 319 32.88 20.28 -57.39
C ASN A 319 32.61 21.50 -58.29
N LEU A 320 31.53 22.23 -58.04
CA LEU A 320 31.27 23.48 -58.74
C LEU A 320 31.79 24.64 -57.87
N ALA A 321 32.94 25.19 -58.24
CA ALA A 321 33.41 26.46 -57.70
C ALA A 321 32.63 27.59 -58.41
N MET A 322 31.55 28.09 -57.80
CA MET A 322 30.67 29.11 -58.40
C MET A 322 30.49 30.28 -57.44
N THR A 323 31.04 31.45 -57.77
CA THR A 323 30.81 32.67 -57.00
C THR A 323 29.40 33.22 -57.28
N ASP A 324 28.55 33.22 -56.24
CA ASP A 324 27.24 33.88 -56.12
C ASP A 324 26.16 33.54 -57.18
N ILE A 325 25.23 32.64 -56.83
CA ILE A 325 24.08 32.21 -57.64
C ILE A 325 22.76 32.77 -57.07
N VAL A 326 21.94 33.39 -57.92
CA VAL A 326 20.53 33.72 -57.63
C VAL A 326 19.62 33.05 -58.67
N ALA A 327 18.98 31.94 -58.30
CA ALA A 327 18.10 31.15 -59.17
C ALA A 327 16.61 31.32 -58.80
N ASN A 328 15.69 31.01 -59.72
CA ASN A 328 14.27 30.87 -59.37
C ASN A 328 14.02 29.46 -58.82
N ASN A 329 14.06 28.44 -59.68
CA ASN A 329 14.14 27.04 -59.26
C ASN A 329 15.51 26.44 -59.61
N LEU A 330 16.07 25.68 -58.69
CA LEU A 330 17.30 24.91 -58.85
C LEU A 330 16.94 23.43 -58.73
N GLN A 331 17.08 22.66 -59.80
CA GLN A 331 16.90 21.21 -59.79
C GLN A 331 18.27 20.53 -59.83
N LEU A 332 18.49 19.60 -58.91
CA LEU A 332 19.71 18.82 -58.79
C LEU A 332 19.37 17.35 -59.00
N ASN A 333 19.94 16.77 -60.07
CA ASN A 333 19.72 15.39 -60.46
C ASN A 333 21.03 14.61 -60.26
N GLY A 334 21.09 13.83 -59.16
CA GLY A 334 22.25 13.02 -58.76
C GLY A 334 22.86 13.44 -57.42
N SER A 335 23.65 12.55 -56.81
CA SER A 335 24.32 12.76 -55.52
C SER A 335 25.76 13.29 -55.64
N GLY A 336 26.25 13.96 -54.58
CA GLY A 336 27.67 14.36 -54.47
C GLY A 336 28.00 15.76 -55.02
N PHE A 337 27.04 16.67 -55.01
CA PHE A 337 27.22 18.04 -55.48
C PHE A 337 27.88 18.91 -54.39
N SER A 338 28.96 19.63 -54.69
CA SER A 338 29.59 20.58 -53.76
C SER A 338 29.54 21.99 -54.31
N LEU A 339 29.02 22.94 -53.52
CA LEU A 339 28.95 24.36 -53.84
C LEU A 339 29.89 25.19 -52.94
N GLY A 340 30.62 26.12 -53.55
CA GLY A 340 31.35 27.19 -52.85
C GLY A 340 30.97 28.56 -53.42
N GLY A 341 30.38 29.44 -52.60
CA GLY A 341 29.82 30.76 -52.96
C GLY A 341 28.42 31.00 -52.36
N ASN A 342 27.86 32.22 -52.44
CA ASN A 342 26.50 32.46 -51.91
C ASN A 342 25.43 31.90 -52.88
N LEU A 343 24.36 31.31 -52.34
CA LEU A 343 23.27 30.74 -53.13
C LEU A 343 21.93 31.27 -52.62
N GLN A 344 21.12 31.81 -53.53
CA GLN A 344 19.77 32.29 -53.25
C GLN A 344 18.79 31.68 -54.25
N PHE A 345 17.67 31.13 -53.79
CA PHE A 345 16.68 30.49 -54.66
C PHE A 345 15.26 30.55 -54.10
N ASN A 346 14.26 30.44 -54.97
CA ASN A 346 12.85 30.28 -54.58
C ASN A 346 12.44 28.82 -54.47
N GLY A 347 13.08 27.90 -55.20
CA GLY A 347 12.85 26.46 -55.10
C GLY A 347 14.12 25.66 -55.32
N LEU A 348 14.33 24.61 -54.52
CA LEU A 348 15.38 23.61 -54.63
C LEU A 348 14.72 22.24 -54.72
N GLN A 349 14.83 21.62 -55.89
CA GLN A 349 14.26 20.31 -56.18
C GLN A 349 15.39 19.28 -56.28
N PHE A 350 15.16 18.15 -55.63
CA PHE A 350 16.02 16.97 -55.75
C PHE A 350 15.31 15.91 -56.58
N ALA A 351 16.05 15.16 -57.40
CA ALA A 351 15.48 14.02 -58.13
C ALA A 351 15.02 12.90 -57.20
N SER A 352 15.79 12.68 -56.13
CA SER A 352 15.51 11.71 -55.07
C SER A 352 15.53 12.36 -53.69
N PRO A 353 14.69 11.93 -52.74
CA PRO A 353 14.81 12.33 -51.33
C PRO A 353 16.16 12.00 -50.69
N THR A 354 16.93 11.07 -51.27
CA THR A 354 18.27 10.67 -50.80
C THR A 354 19.41 11.49 -51.39
N ASP A 355 19.13 12.37 -52.36
CA ASP A 355 20.17 13.18 -52.99
C ASP A 355 20.78 14.16 -51.97
N GLU A 356 22.11 14.28 -51.98
CA GLU A 356 22.87 15.13 -51.06
C GLU A 356 23.59 16.27 -51.79
N VAL A 357 23.47 17.47 -51.22
CA VAL A 357 24.23 18.66 -51.58
C VAL A 357 25.10 19.09 -50.42
N VAL A 358 26.37 19.36 -50.71
CA VAL A 358 27.36 19.83 -49.74
C VAL A 358 27.66 21.31 -50.00
N ILE A 359 27.60 22.11 -48.95
CA ILE A 359 27.90 23.54 -48.93
C ILE A 359 29.06 23.75 -47.96
N SER A 360 30.13 24.39 -48.41
CA SER A 360 31.38 24.46 -47.66
C SER A 360 31.98 25.85 -47.57
N SER A 361 33.13 25.96 -46.89
CA SER A 361 33.87 27.21 -46.71
C SER A 361 33.03 28.29 -46.02
N THR A 362 32.97 29.53 -46.51
CA THR A 362 32.19 30.65 -45.94
C THR A 362 30.87 30.91 -46.68
N SER A 363 30.39 29.93 -47.44
CA SER A 363 29.24 30.06 -48.34
C SER A 363 27.94 30.33 -47.59
N VAL A 364 27.08 31.21 -48.13
CA VAL A 364 25.76 31.51 -47.55
C VAL A 364 24.64 31.02 -48.45
N MET A 365 23.77 30.13 -47.96
CA MET A 365 22.54 29.73 -48.64
C MET A 365 21.34 30.52 -48.08
N THR A 366 20.48 31.05 -48.94
CA THR A 366 19.27 31.80 -48.56
C THR A 366 18.07 31.37 -49.41
N PRO A 367 17.26 30.41 -48.94
CA PRO A 367 15.95 30.13 -49.54
C PRO A 367 15.01 31.33 -49.37
N ARG A 368 14.27 31.70 -50.41
CA ARG A 368 13.52 32.97 -50.51
C ARG A 368 12.00 32.83 -50.59
N ALA A 369 11.49 31.64 -50.89
CA ALA A 369 10.05 31.39 -50.97
C ALA A 369 9.62 30.23 -50.06
N GLN A 370 8.34 30.17 -49.71
CA GLN A 370 7.77 29.06 -48.96
C GLN A 370 7.95 27.76 -49.77
N ASN A 371 8.23 26.65 -49.08
CA ASN A 371 8.54 25.35 -49.69
C ASN A 371 9.75 25.41 -50.64
N ALA A 372 10.67 26.36 -50.42
CA ALA A 372 11.90 26.43 -51.20
C ALA A 372 12.74 25.16 -51.05
N ILE A 373 12.67 24.49 -49.89
CA ILE A 373 13.26 23.16 -49.68
C ILE A 373 12.16 22.24 -49.15
N THR A 374 11.89 21.13 -49.82
CA THR A 374 10.83 20.16 -49.42
C THR A 374 11.33 18.73 -49.22
N GLN A 375 12.52 18.40 -49.72
CA GLN A 375 13.13 17.07 -49.62
C GLN A 375 14.65 17.16 -49.79
N GLY A 376 15.33 16.00 -49.84
CA GLY A 376 16.78 15.92 -50.04
C GLY A 376 17.59 16.16 -48.77
N ARG A 377 18.91 16.05 -48.90
CA ARG A 377 19.87 16.24 -47.81
C ARG A 377 20.82 17.40 -48.13
N LEU A 378 20.88 18.39 -47.24
CA LEU A 378 21.77 19.55 -47.33
C LEU A 378 22.83 19.46 -46.24
N THR A 379 24.09 19.22 -46.60
CA THR A 379 25.22 19.19 -45.66
C THR A 379 26.00 20.49 -45.71
N PHE A 380 25.98 21.26 -44.63
CA PHE A 380 26.83 22.43 -44.42
C PHE A 380 28.09 22.02 -43.66
N ARG A 381 29.27 22.44 -44.13
CA ARG A 381 30.55 22.23 -43.45
C ARG A 381 31.38 23.51 -43.41
N ASP A 382 32.43 23.47 -42.62
CA ASP A 382 33.34 24.60 -42.35
C ASP A 382 32.60 25.79 -41.70
N SER A 383 32.53 26.96 -42.33
CA SER A 383 31.82 28.15 -41.83
C SER A 383 30.58 28.48 -42.68
N ALA A 384 30.05 27.51 -43.42
CA ALA A 384 28.91 27.74 -44.30
C ALA A 384 27.64 28.07 -43.47
N THR A 385 26.82 28.98 -43.98
CA THR A 385 25.63 29.48 -43.28
C THR A 385 24.36 29.26 -44.10
N LEU A 386 23.33 28.70 -43.48
CA LEU A 386 21.96 28.70 -43.98
C LEU A 386 21.17 29.83 -43.32
N VAL A 387 20.58 30.71 -44.12
CA VAL A 387 19.81 31.87 -43.68
C VAL A 387 18.34 31.63 -44.01
N ALA A 388 17.54 31.27 -43.00
CA ALA A 388 16.13 30.96 -43.16
C ALA A 388 15.29 32.24 -42.95
N ILE A 389 14.95 32.95 -44.05
CA ILE A 389 14.41 34.32 -44.02
C ILE A 389 12.89 34.46 -44.05
N GLY A 390 12.14 33.39 -44.34
CA GLY A 390 10.68 33.44 -44.46
C GLY A 390 10.00 32.20 -43.90
N THR A 391 8.74 32.34 -43.45
CA THR A 391 7.91 31.25 -42.93
C THR A 391 7.82 30.08 -43.91
N GLY A 392 8.06 28.86 -43.42
CA GLY A 392 7.99 27.63 -44.21
C GLY A 392 8.94 27.57 -45.39
N THR A 393 10.02 28.37 -45.40
CA THR A 393 11.03 28.32 -46.48
C THR A 393 11.71 26.95 -46.55
N ILE A 394 11.83 26.26 -45.42
CA ILE A 394 12.39 24.91 -45.32
C ILE A 394 11.32 23.98 -44.72
N ASN A 395 10.64 23.24 -45.60
CA ASN A 395 9.48 22.42 -45.30
C ASN A 395 9.68 20.96 -45.71
N GLY A 396 10.74 20.35 -45.18
CA GLY A 396 11.11 18.95 -45.45
C GLY A 396 12.61 18.75 -45.58
N GLY A 397 13.00 17.52 -45.92
CA GLY A 397 14.40 17.12 -46.09
C GLY A 397 15.22 17.08 -44.80
N THR A 398 16.53 16.88 -44.96
CA THR A 398 17.52 16.82 -43.88
C THR A 398 18.54 17.94 -44.03
N ILE A 399 18.74 18.75 -42.99
CA ILE A 399 19.87 19.68 -42.87
C ILE A 399 20.91 19.03 -41.97
N ASN A 400 22.12 18.84 -42.46
CA ASN A 400 23.23 18.28 -41.73
C ASN A 400 24.30 19.37 -41.54
N LEU A 401 24.70 19.61 -40.29
CA LEU A 401 25.67 20.65 -39.92
C LEU A 401 26.96 20.01 -39.45
N ARG A 402 28.09 20.46 -39.98
CA ARG A 402 29.44 20.03 -39.61
C ARG A 402 30.32 21.22 -39.29
N HIS A 403 31.36 21.01 -38.48
CA HIS A 403 32.33 22.04 -38.11
C HIS A 403 31.66 23.28 -37.47
N THR A 404 32.02 24.49 -37.87
CA THR A 404 31.47 25.77 -37.39
C THR A 404 30.30 26.27 -38.25
N SER A 405 29.69 25.41 -39.06
CA SER A 405 28.56 25.80 -39.92
C SER A 405 27.36 26.24 -39.11
N ARG A 406 26.50 27.06 -39.71
CA ARG A 406 25.44 27.74 -38.97
C ARG A 406 24.11 27.74 -39.70
N VAL A 407 23.03 27.56 -38.96
CA VAL A 407 21.68 27.89 -39.40
C VAL A 407 21.22 29.10 -38.61
N VAL A 408 20.68 30.10 -39.30
CA VAL A 408 20.24 31.35 -38.70
C VAL A 408 18.78 31.57 -39.03
N SER A 409 17.93 31.58 -38.01
CA SER A 409 16.50 31.85 -38.15
C SER A 409 16.25 33.36 -38.21
N TYR A 410 15.58 33.83 -39.26
CA TYR A 410 15.14 35.23 -39.40
C TYR A 410 13.62 35.38 -39.41
N SER A 411 12.88 34.27 -39.39
CA SER A 411 11.42 34.24 -39.33
C SER A 411 10.97 33.06 -38.48
N ALA A 412 9.86 33.23 -37.76
CA ALA A 412 9.21 32.12 -37.06
C ALA A 412 8.84 31.04 -38.08
N ASP A 413 8.97 29.78 -37.68
CA ASP A 413 8.67 28.61 -38.52
C ASP A 413 9.32 28.64 -39.91
N ALA A 414 10.46 29.32 -40.06
CA ALA A 414 11.21 29.30 -41.32
C ALA A 414 11.71 27.90 -41.67
N ILE A 415 12.05 27.14 -40.62
CA ILE A 415 12.17 25.69 -40.62
C ILE A 415 10.88 25.13 -40.01
N THR A 416 10.40 24.01 -40.51
CA THR A 416 9.13 23.40 -40.07
C THR A 416 9.33 22.03 -39.40
N SER A 417 8.23 21.48 -38.88
CA SER A 417 8.15 20.13 -38.31
C SER A 417 8.44 18.99 -39.31
N GLN A 418 8.58 19.29 -40.61
CA GLN A 418 8.91 18.29 -41.63
C GLN A 418 10.42 18.13 -41.84
N THR A 419 11.24 19.07 -41.34
CA THR A 419 12.69 19.07 -41.57
C THR A 419 13.45 18.39 -40.44
N ALA A 420 14.34 17.46 -40.79
CA ALA A 420 15.29 16.88 -39.85
C ALA A 420 16.56 17.75 -39.77
N LEU A 421 17.04 18.04 -38.56
CA LEU A 421 18.32 18.68 -38.31
C LEU A 421 19.30 17.68 -37.70
N ILE A 422 20.49 17.56 -38.28
CA ILE A 422 21.55 16.68 -37.83
C ILE A 422 22.78 17.53 -37.50
N PHE A 423 23.30 17.39 -36.29
CA PHE A 423 24.57 17.97 -35.86
C PHE A 423 25.64 16.88 -35.90
N ASP A 424 26.53 16.99 -36.87
CA ASP A 424 27.56 15.98 -37.16
C ASP A 424 28.94 16.52 -36.80
N SER A 425 29.44 16.11 -35.64
CA SER A 425 30.75 16.49 -35.13
C SER A 425 31.84 15.44 -35.40
N SER A 426 31.60 14.44 -36.26
CA SER A 426 32.57 13.36 -36.52
C SER A 426 33.91 13.82 -37.13
N PHE A 427 34.00 15.07 -37.61
CA PHE A 427 35.17 15.59 -38.31
C PHE A 427 35.97 16.66 -37.53
N SER A 428 35.40 17.37 -36.54
CA SER A 428 36.13 18.41 -35.79
C SER A 428 35.72 18.61 -34.32
N GLY A 429 34.85 17.76 -33.76
CA GLY A 429 34.32 17.94 -32.40
C GLY A 429 33.27 19.05 -32.25
N ILE A 430 32.99 19.84 -33.29
CA ILE A 430 31.90 20.83 -33.34
C ILE A 430 30.90 20.39 -34.41
N GLY A 431 29.63 20.26 -34.04
CA GLY A 431 28.55 19.75 -34.90
C GLY A 431 27.73 20.85 -35.60
N GLY A 432 28.26 22.07 -35.70
CA GLY A 432 27.54 23.26 -36.17
C GLY A 432 26.66 23.95 -35.11
N THR A 433 26.05 25.08 -35.49
CA THR A 433 25.24 25.93 -34.62
C THR A 433 23.87 26.25 -35.24
N LEU A 434 22.80 26.17 -34.45
CA LEU A 434 21.51 26.79 -34.75
C LEU A 434 21.35 28.05 -33.91
N ASP A 435 21.22 29.21 -34.54
CA ASP A 435 20.99 30.50 -33.89
C ASP A 435 19.53 30.96 -34.09
N LEU A 436 18.80 31.10 -32.99
CA LEU A 436 17.37 31.41 -32.94
C LEU A 436 17.04 32.90 -33.11
N ARG A 437 18.02 33.80 -32.88
CA ARG A 437 17.93 35.26 -33.11
C ARG A 437 16.69 35.98 -32.53
N GLY A 438 16.14 35.50 -31.43
CA GLY A 438 15.00 36.12 -30.76
C GLY A 438 13.64 35.79 -31.38
N ILE A 439 13.59 34.88 -32.35
CA ILE A 439 12.37 34.55 -33.11
C ILE A 439 11.97 33.07 -32.94
N GLY A 440 12.93 32.19 -32.67
CA GLY A 440 12.70 30.75 -32.49
C GLY A 440 12.81 29.96 -33.80
N ALA A 441 12.72 28.64 -33.70
CA ALA A 441 12.76 27.74 -34.85
C ALA A 441 11.98 26.45 -34.55
N THR A 442 11.21 25.98 -35.53
CA THR A 442 10.52 24.67 -35.47
C THR A 442 11.31 23.66 -36.31
N VAL A 443 11.53 22.46 -35.80
CA VAL A 443 12.15 21.35 -36.52
C VAL A 443 11.34 20.08 -36.33
N GLY A 444 11.43 19.14 -37.26
CA GLY A 444 10.83 17.81 -37.12
C GLY A 444 11.59 16.98 -36.10
N THR A 445 12.78 16.54 -36.48
CA THR A 445 13.69 15.80 -35.60
C THR A 445 15.00 16.54 -35.43
N ILE A 446 15.64 16.35 -34.29
CA ILE A 446 16.98 16.87 -34.01
C ILE A 446 17.89 15.74 -33.54
N ASN A 447 18.99 15.50 -34.26
CA ASN A 447 19.89 14.37 -33.99
C ASN A 447 21.34 14.83 -33.96
N SER A 448 22.18 14.12 -33.20
CA SER A 448 23.63 14.29 -33.20
C SER A 448 24.32 12.96 -33.57
N VAL A 449 25.28 12.99 -34.50
CA VAL A 449 26.05 11.81 -34.91
C VAL A 449 27.12 11.43 -33.87
N SER A 450 27.59 12.40 -33.07
CA SER A 450 28.45 12.19 -31.89
C SER A 450 28.22 13.30 -30.84
N THR A 451 29.21 13.67 -30.02
CA THR A 451 29.08 14.81 -29.08
C THR A 451 29.19 16.12 -29.85
N GLY A 452 28.08 16.79 -30.12
CA GLY A 452 28.13 18.04 -30.87
C GLY A 452 26.79 18.67 -31.20
N GLY A 453 26.88 19.97 -31.45
CA GLY A 453 25.78 20.85 -31.81
C GLY A 453 25.56 21.94 -30.76
N LEU A 454 25.45 23.18 -31.22
CA LEU A 454 25.16 24.33 -30.37
C LEU A 454 23.83 24.95 -30.79
N ILE A 455 22.97 25.21 -29.83
CA ILE A 455 21.74 25.98 -30.05
C ILE A 455 21.82 27.21 -29.16
N THR A 456 21.74 28.39 -29.77
CA THR A 456 21.91 29.66 -29.07
C THR A 456 20.88 30.68 -29.55
N ASN A 457 20.75 31.77 -28.79
CA ASN A 457 19.86 32.86 -29.11
C ASN A 457 20.63 34.20 -29.10
N SER A 458 21.14 34.63 -30.25
CA SER A 458 21.82 35.91 -30.38
C SER A 458 20.88 37.14 -30.45
N GLY A 459 19.56 36.92 -30.38
CA GLY A 459 18.57 38.00 -30.40
C GLY A 459 18.34 38.62 -29.03
N SER A 460 17.60 39.73 -29.00
CA SER A 460 17.27 40.45 -27.76
C SER A 460 15.99 39.95 -27.06
N ALA A 461 15.21 39.07 -27.69
CA ALA A 461 14.00 38.48 -27.14
C ALA A 461 14.21 37.00 -26.81
N VAL A 462 13.42 36.44 -25.89
CA VAL A 462 13.44 35.00 -25.60
C VAL A 462 12.98 34.22 -26.84
N ALA A 463 13.69 33.14 -27.17
CA ALA A 463 13.38 32.33 -28.34
C ALA A 463 13.43 30.83 -28.03
N ALA A 464 12.45 30.08 -28.53
CA ALA A 464 12.37 28.64 -28.32
C ALA A 464 12.84 27.83 -29.54
N LEU A 465 13.56 26.75 -29.27
CA LEU A 465 13.63 25.62 -30.19
C LEU A 465 12.36 24.78 -30.01
N ASN A 466 11.58 24.57 -31.08
CA ASN A 466 10.41 23.70 -31.08
C ASN A 466 10.68 22.40 -31.85
N VAL A 467 10.73 21.27 -31.15
CA VAL A 467 10.84 19.93 -31.76
C VAL A 467 9.44 19.34 -31.92
N ALA A 468 8.97 19.31 -33.16
CA ALA A 468 7.56 19.14 -33.53
C ALA A 468 7.27 17.86 -34.35
N GLY A 469 8.30 17.07 -34.68
CA GLY A 469 8.15 15.85 -35.49
C GLY A 469 7.63 14.63 -34.72
N ALA A 470 7.14 13.64 -35.46
CA ALA A 470 6.71 12.35 -34.92
C ALA A 470 7.89 11.36 -34.72
N GLY A 471 9.04 11.62 -35.33
CA GLY A 471 10.24 10.79 -35.18
C GLY A 471 10.98 11.02 -33.87
N SER A 472 11.75 10.02 -33.44
CA SER A 472 12.66 10.17 -32.30
C SER A 472 13.86 11.05 -32.64
N SER A 473 14.33 11.80 -31.65
CA SER A 473 15.40 12.78 -31.72
C SER A 473 16.40 12.52 -30.60
N ASP A 474 17.67 12.33 -30.94
CA ASP A 474 18.75 12.14 -29.98
C ASP A 474 19.75 13.29 -30.07
N PHE A 475 19.57 14.31 -29.22
CA PHE A 475 20.40 15.49 -29.23
C PHE A 475 21.51 15.42 -28.17
N ARG A 476 22.76 15.42 -28.64
CA ARG A 476 23.96 15.32 -27.80
C ARG A 476 24.73 16.63 -27.68
N GLY A 477 24.19 17.70 -28.24
CA GLY A 477 24.73 19.05 -28.14
C GLY A 477 24.23 19.81 -26.93
N GLN A 478 24.44 21.13 -26.94
CA GLN A 478 24.03 22.04 -25.87
C GLN A 478 23.06 23.11 -26.39
N ILE A 479 22.03 23.39 -25.60
CA ILE A 479 21.16 24.54 -25.70
C ILE A 479 21.63 25.54 -24.64
N VAL A 480 22.04 26.73 -25.08
CA VAL A 480 22.61 27.78 -24.24
C VAL A 480 21.90 29.10 -24.51
N ASN A 481 21.99 30.02 -23.56
CA ASN A 481 21.64 31.40 -23.82
C ASN A 481 22.65 32.04 -24.78
N GLY A 482 22.20 33.04 -25.55
CA GLY A 482 23.11 33.95 -26.24
C GLY A 482 23.01 35.33 -25.61
N THR A 483 22.49 36.30 -26.36
CA THR A 483 22.18 37.65 -25.84
C THR A 483 20.94 37.65 -24.96
N ALA A 484 19.92 36.88 -25.34
CA ALA A 484 18.71 36.64 -24.55
C ALA A 484 18.56 35.16 -24.21
N ALA A 485 17.55 34.85 -23.38
CA ALA A 485 17.30 33.49 -22.96
C ALA A 485 16.88 32.60 -24.14
N SER A 486 17.42 31.39 -24.20
CA SER A 486 16.89 30.32 -25.04
C SER A 486 15.82 29.54 -24.28
N ALA A 487 14.88 28.93 -24.98
CA ALA A 487 13.82 28.08 -24.44
C ALA A 487 13.69 26.78 -25.25
N LEU A 488 13.01 25.79 -24.70
CA LEU A 488 12.75 24.51 -25.37
C LEU A 488 11.26 24.21 -25.41
N THR A 489 10.75 23.86 -26.58
CA THR A 489 9.40 23.35 -26.78
C THR A 489 9.48 21.98 -27.45
N LYS A 490 8.75 21.00 -26.91
CA LYS A 490 8.62 19.65 -27.44
C LYS A 490 7.14 19.40 -27.75
N SER A 491 6.75 19.64 -29.00
CA SER A 491 5.34 19.60 -29.43
C SER A 491 4.99 18.42 -30.33
N GLY A 492 5.98 17.67 -30.82
CA GLY A 492 5.75 16.51 -31.68
C GLY A 492 5.43 15.23 -30.91
N ALA A 493 4.84 14.22 -31.56
CA ALA A 493 4.50 12.95 -30.92
C ALA A 493 5.72 12.06 -30.57
N GLY A 494 6.89 12.31 -31.19
CA GLY A 494 8.10 11.48 -31.00
C GLY A 494 8.78 11.65 -29.64
N MET A 495 9.89 10.96 -29.42
CA MET A 495 10.74 11.13 -28.23
C MET A 495 11.91 12.07 -28.53
N LEU A 496 12.20 13.03 -27.66
CA LEU A 496 13.44 13.81 -27.68
C LEU A 496 14.31 13.40 -26.50
N THR A 497 15.47 12.78 -26.74
CA THR A 497 16.46 12.47 -25.70
C THR A 497 17.53 13.57 -25.66
N LEU A 498 17.76 14.16 -24.49
CA LEU A 498 18.84 15.12 -24.25
C LEU A 498 20.01 14.44 -23.54
N TYR A 499 21.16 14.40 -24.21
CA TYR A 499 22.41 13.84 -23.64
C TYR A 499 23.37 14.92 -23.13
N GLY A 500 23.30 16.13 -23.68
CA GLY A 500 24.21 17.22 -23.30
C GLY A 500 23.70 18.02 -22.10
N THR A 501 24.65 18.65 -21.38
CA THR A 501 24.34 19.61 -20.32
C THR A 501 23.86 20.92 -20.94
N ASN A 502 22.60 21.29 -20.67
CA ASN A 502 21.98 22.50 -21.18
C ASN A 502 22.00 23.61 -20.11
N THR A 503 22.20 24.87 -20.52
CA THR A 503 22.38 26.02 -19.60
C THR A 503 21.44 27.20 -19.91
N TYR A 504 20.45 26.99 -20.78
CA TYR A 504 19.45 28.01 -21.06
C TYR A 504 18.59 28.31 -19.82
N THR A 505 18.03 29.52 -19.76
CA THR A 505 17.22 29.97 -18.61
C THR A 505 15.75 30.18 -18.93
N GLY A 506 15.35 30.08 -20.21
CA GLY A 506 13.95 30.13 -20.61
C GLY A 506 13.19 28.86 -20.21
N PRO A 507 11.86 28.87 -20.40
CA PRO A 507 11.00 27.74 -20.04
C PRO A 507 11.24 26.51 -20.92
N THR A 508 10.87 25.35 -20.38
CA THR A 508 10.77 24.08 -21.10
C THR A 508 9.30 23.66 -21.18
N THR A 509 8.72 23.63 -22.38
CA THR A 509 7.32 23.27 -22.61
C THR A 509 7.24 21.94 -23.35
N ILE A 510 6.54 20.96 -22.79
CA ILE A 510 6.31 19.64 -23.41
C ILE A 510 4.81 19.54 -23.70
N SER A 511 4.46 19.73 -24.96
CA SER A 511 3.06 19.74 -25.42
C SER A 511 2.60 18.39 -25.96
N ALA A 512 3.52 17.53 -26.42
CA ALA A 512 3.22 16.16 -26.83
C ALA A 512 4.47 15.26 -26.81
N GLY A 513 4.22 13.94 -26.81
CA GLY A 513 5.27 12.92 -26.83
C GLY A 513 6.14 12.94 -25.57
N THR A 514 7.38 12.46 -25.69
CA THR A 514 8.30 12.33 -24.55
C THR A 514 9.52 13.25 -24.70
N LEU A 515 9.89 13.96 -23.64
CA LEU A 515 11.23 14.52 -23.44
C LEU A 515 11.95 13.64 -22.43
N ARG A 516 13.09 13.04 -22.80
CA ARG A 516 13.87 12.13 -21.95
C ARG A 516 15.25 12.71 -21.64
N LEU A 517 15.70 12.55 -20.38
CA LEU A 517 17.06 12.88 -19.97
C LEU A 517 17.97 11.66 -20.09
N ALA A 518 19.18 11.85 -20.62
CA ALA A 518 20.22 10.82 -20.70
C ALA A 518 21.52 11.22 -19.97
N ALA A 519 21.48 12.31 -19.21
CA ALA A 519 22.57 12.78 -18.36
C ALA A 519 22.02 13.69 -17.24
N ALA A 520 22.81 13.89 -16.17
CA ALA A 520 22.54 14.87 -15.13
C ALA A 520 23.63 15.97 -15.13
N PRO A 521 23.30 17.27 -15.30
CA PRO A 521 21.98 17.86 -15.57
C PRO A 521 21.71 18.07 -17.08
N ALA A 522 20.87 17.25 -17.70
CA ALA A 522 20.42 17.47 -19.07
C ALA A 522 19.38 18.62 -19.19
N LEU A 523 18.57 18.87 -18.17
CA LEU A 523 17.73 20.07 -18.08
C LEU A 523 18.32 21.08 -17.09
N PRO A 524 18.25 22.40 -17.37
CA PRO A 524 18.67 23.42 -16.41
C PRO A 524 17.73 23.45 -15.19
N ALA A 525 18.27 23.36 -13.97
CA ALA A 525 17.49 23.36 -12.73
C ALA A 525 16.73 24.67 -12.44
N ALA A 526 17.01 25.76 -13.16
CA ALA A 526 16.28 27.02 -13.07
C ALA A 526 15.15 27.13 -14.11
N SER A 527 15.06 26.20 -15.08
CA SER A 527 14.03 26.23 -16.11
C SER A 527 12.71 25.75 -15.55
N VAL A 528 11.65 26.57 -15.70
CA VAL A 528 10.28 26.14 -15.40
C VAL A 528 9.84 25.14 -16.45
N VAL A 529 9.28 24.01 -16.00
CA VAL A 529 8.79 22.94 -16.88
C VAL A 529 7.27 22.96 -16.95
N THR A 530 6.70 22.97 -18.15
CA THR A 530 5.26 22.85 -18.38
C THR A 530 4.94 21.58 -19.17
N LEU A 531 4.03 20.76 -18.66
CA LEU A 531 3.61 19.49 -19.29
C LEU A 531 2.14 19.53 -19.69
N SER A 532 1.83 19.38 -20.97
CA SER A 532 0.43 19.24 -21.42
C SER A 532 -0.10 17.82 -21.18
N ALA A 533 -1.43 17.66 -21.15
CA ALA A 533 -2.07 16.35 -21.04
C ALA A 533 -1.54 15.39 -22.13
N GLY A 534 -1.17 14.17 -21.72
CA GLY A 534 -0.61 13.15 -22.62
C GLY A 534 0.87 13.32 -22.97
N ALA A 535 1.53 14.39 -22.51
CA ALA A 535 2.98 14.56 -22.65
C ALA A 535 3.74 13.92 -21.48
N THR A 536 4.99 13.52 -21.71
CA THR A 536 5.85 12.89 -20.69
C THR A 536 7.20 13.59 -20.59
N LEU A 537 7.61 13.93 -19.36
CA LEU A 537 9.02 14.16 -19.03
C LEU A 537 9.55 12.89 -18.37
N ASP A 538 10.50 12.23 -19.02
CA ASP A 538 11.21 11.06 -18.50
C ASP A 538 12.59 11.50 -17.99
N LEU A 539 12.82 11.37 -16.68
CA LEU A 539 14.10 11.72 -16.06
C LEU A 539 15.21 10.70 -16.38
N GLY A 540 14.90 9.58 -17.03
CA GLY A 540 15.89 8.55 -17.39
C GLY A 540 16.57 7.89 -16.18
N GLY A 541 15.99 8.01 -14.98
CA GLY A 541 16.59 7.55 -13.73
C GLY A 541 17.55 8.56 -13.08
N TYR A 542 17.67 9.78 -13.61
CA TYR A 542 18.52 10.83 -13.05
C TYR A 542 17.77 11.70 -12.04
N ALA A 543 18.48 12.23 -11.04
CA ALA A 543 17.91 13.22 -10.12
C ALA A 543 17.78 14.59 -10.80
N HIS A 544 16.69 15.31 -10.50
CA HIS A 544 16.47 16.66 -11.00
C HIS A 544 15.73 17.53 -9.99
N THR A 545 16.11 18.81 -9.93
CA THR A 545 15.48 19.81 -9.07
C THR A 545 14.68 20.79 -9.91
N PHE A 546 13.40 20.93 -9.59
CA PHE A 546 12.46 21.84 -10.23
C PHE A 546 12.26 23.09 -9.37
N PRO A 547 12.34 24.30 -9.95
CA PRO A 547 11.97 25.54 -9.26
C PRO A 547 10.45 25.75 -9.29
N ALA A 548 9.80 25.22 -10.32
CA ALA A 548 8.37 24.99 -10.47
C ALA A 548 8.18 24.03 -11.66
N SER A 549 7.19 23.15 -11.58
CA SER A 549 6.64 22.48 -12.76
C SER A 549 5.12 22.54 -12.69
N THR A 550 4.46 22.66 -13.84
CA THR A 550 3.00 22.78 -13.93
C THR A 550 2.46 21.97 -15.10
N GLY A 551 1.17 21.65 -15.04
CA GLY A 551 0.43 21.01 -16.12
C GLY A 551 -0.02 19.59 -15.83
N ASP A 552 -0.59 18.92 -16.83
CA ASP A 552 -1.46 17.75 -16.69
C ASP A 552 -0.83 16.46 -17.29
N GLY A 553 0.46 16.50 -17.62
CA GLY A 553 1.20 15.37 -18.19
C GLY A 553 1.77 14.40 -17.14
N THR A 554 2.70 13.54 -17.56
CA THR A 554 3.38 12.57 -16.71
C THR A 554 4.84 12.96 -16.47
N LEU A 555 5.27 12.94 -15.21
CA LEU A 555 6.69 12.94 -14.83
C LEU A 555 7.10 11.51 -14.51
N ALA A 556 7.81 10.87 -15.43
CA ALA A 556 8.38 9.54 -15.28
C ALA A 556 9.78 9.64 -14.68
N MET A 557 9.94 9.27 -13.42
CA MET A 557 11.18 9.49 -12.69
C MET A 557 12.21 8.37 -12.90
N GLY A 558 11.78 7.20 -13.41
CA GLY A 558 12.62 6.00 -13.40
C GLY A 558 13.06 5.69 -11.96
N ALA A 559 14.36 5.45 -11.75
CA ALA A 559 14.97 5.34 -10.42
C ALA A 559 15.46 6.69 -9.83
N GLY A 560 15.25 7.81 -10.54
CA GLY A 560 15.78 9.13 -10.18
C GLY A 560 14.91 9.91 -9.21
N THR A 561 15.48 10.91 -8.55
CA THR A 561 14.77 11.73 -7.55
C THR A 561 14.28 13.05 -8.15
N ALA A 562 12.99 13.36 -8.01
CA ALA A 562 12.41 14.65 -8.39
C ALA A 562 12.26 15.55 -7.15
N THR A 563 13.03 16.65 -7.10
CA THR A 563 13.01 17.60 -5.98
C THR A 563 12.30 18.89 -6.37
N TYR A 564 11.28 19.29 -5.62
CA TYR A 564 10.56 20.56 -5.78
C TYR A 564 10.96 21.52 -4.66
N ASN A 565 11.75 22.54 -4.99
CA ASN A 565 12.19 23.57 -4.05
C ASN A 565 11.42 24.87 -4.30
N LEU A 566 10.28 25.03 -3.60
CA LEU A 566 9.31 26.09 -3.89
C LEU A 566 9.36 27.20 -2.83
N THR A 567 9.41 28.45 -3.29
CA THR A 567 9.29 29.66 -2.45
C THR A 567 7.94 30.35 -2.58
N ALA A 568 7.11 29.95 -3.54
CA ALA A 568 5.73 30.39 -3.73
C ALA A 568 4.83 29.17 -3.96
N ASP A 569 3.56 29.29 -3.55
CA ASP A 569 2.61 28.18 -3.63
C ASP A 569 2.39 27.73 -5.07
N ALA A 570 2.27 26.42 -5.26
CA ALA A 570 2.06 25.83 -6.58
C ALA A 570 1.07 24.66 -6.53
N THR A 571 0.42 24.44 -7.67
CA THR A 571 -0.45 23.29 -7.90
C THR A 571 0.16 22.44 -9.00
N MET A 572 0.26 21.15 -8.72
CA MET A 572 0.76 20.13 -9.63
C MET A 572 -0.41 19.23 -10.04
N ASN A 573 -0.77 19.27 -11.32
CA ASN A 573 -1.70 18.30 -11.91
C ASN A 573 -0.94 17.15 -12.61
N THR A 574 0.40 17.15 -12.57
CA THR A 574 1.21 16.14 -13.25
C THR A 574 1.18 14.82 -12.49
N VAL A 575 1.01 13.71 -13.19
CA VAL A 575 1.11 12.37 -12.60
C VAL A 575 2.57 12.00 -12.40
N LEU A 576 2.98 11.68 -11.17
CA LEU A 576 4.31 11.15 -10.88
C LEU A 576 4.32 9.62 -11.04
N SER A 577 5.34 9.08 -11.69
CA SER A 577 5.49 7.63 -11.90
C SER A 577 6.95 7.18 -11.82
N GLY A 578 7.17 5.88 -11.62
CA GLY A 578 8.51 5.29 -11.48
C GLY A 578 8.85 4.86 -10.05
N THR A 579 10.06 4.36 -9.85
CA THR A 579 10.54 3.81 -8.57
C THR A 579 11.40 4.78 -7.75
N GLY A 580 11.75 5.92 -8.32
CA GLY A 580 12.58 6.95 -7.69
C GLY A 580 11.81 7.84 -6.69
N GLY A 581 12.55 8.65 -5.93
CA GLY A 581 12.01 9.42 -4.80
C GLY A 581 11.46 10.80 -5.17
N PHE A 582 10.37 11.22 -4.54
CA PHE A 582 9.79 12.55 -4.69
C PHE A 582 10.12 13.39 -3.45
N VAL A 583 10.72 14.57 -3.63
CA VAL A 583 11.13 15.43 -2.51
C VAL A 583 10.46 16.79 -2.60
N LYS A 584 9.70 17.17 -1.58
CA LYS A 584 9.18 18.54 -1.39
C LYS A 584 10.06 19.30 -0.40
N THR A 585 10.61 20.42 -0.83
CA THR A 585 11.37 21.35 0.00
C THR A 585 10.96 22.81 -0.31
N GLY A 586 11.62 23.78 0.33
CA GLY A 586 11.20 25.18 0.32
C GLY A 586 9.96 25.43 1.16
N SER A 587 9.71 26.70 1.51
CA SER A 587 8.69 27.09 2.50
C SER A 587 7.24 27.03 2.00
N ALA A 588 7.02 26.99 0.69
CA ALA A 588 5.68 27.11 0.11
C ALA A 588 4.83 25.83 0.17
N VAL A 589 3.55 25.98 -0.16
CA VAL A 589 2.59 24.88 -0.35
C VAL A 589 2.71 24.30 -1.76
N LEU A 590 2.85 22.98 -1.87
CA LEU A 590 2.65 22.24 -3.12
C LEU A 590 1.37 21.42 -3.02
N THR A 591 0.37 21.70 -3.87
CA THR A 591 -0.86 20.92 -3.94
C THR A 591 -0.78 19.87 -5.04
N LEU A 592 -0.98 18.58 -4.70
CA LEU A 592 -1.05 17.48 -5.66
C LEU A 592 -2.51 17.23 -6.09
N ASN A 593 -2.86 17.67 -7.30
CA ASN A 593 -4.21 17.57 -7.87
C ASN A 593 -4.44 16.33 -8.73
N ALA A 594 -3.44 15.46 -8.85
CA ALA A 594 -3.54 14.19 -9.55
C ALA A 594 -2.97 13.08 -8.67
N ALA A 595 -3.62 11.92 -8.69
CA ALA A 595 -3.11 10.73 -8.01
C ALA A 595 -1.82 10.26 -8.68
N THR A 596 -0.80 10.00 -7.87
CA THR A 596 0.50 9.53 -8.36
C THR A 596 0.58 8.00 -8.33
N SER A 597 1.49 7.44 -9.12
CA SER A 597 1.77 6.01 -9.19
C SER A 597 3.24 5.68 -8.90
N HIS A 598 4.01 6.63 -8.37
CA HIS A 598 5.41 6.41 -8.02
C HIS A 598 5.53 5.53 -6.77
N THR A 599 6.47 4.59 -6.77
CA THR A 599 6.64 3.64 -5.65
C THR A 599 7.83 3.99 -4.77
N GLY A 600 8.68 4.92 -5.19
CA GLY A 600 9.78 5.40 -4.38
C GLY A 600 9.30 6.28 -3.21
N PRO A 601 10.19 6.66 -2.30
CA PRO A 601 9.84 7.44 -1.12
C PRO A 601 9.37 8.85 -1.48
N THR A 602 8.35 9.33 -0.77
CA THR A 602 7.93 10.74 -0.74
C THR A 602 8.53 11.39 0.51
N THR A 603 9.44 12.33 0.35
CA THR A 603 10.06 13.07 1.45
C THR A 603 9.60 14.52 1.45
N ILE A 604 9.02 14.98 2.55
CA ILE A 604 8.64 16.37 2.76
C ILE A 604 9.64 16.96 3.75
N SER A 605 10.57 17.79 3.29
CA SER A 605 11.65 18.34 4.10
C SER A 605 11.42 19.78 4.57
N ALA A 606 10.51 20.51 3.91
CA ALA A 606 10.09 21.86 4.30
C ALA A 606 8.76 22.26 3.65
N GLY A 607 8.09 23.24 4.26
CA GLY A 607 6.80 23.77 3.79
C GLY A 607 5.68 22.74 3.89
N THR A 608 4.69 22.87 3.02
CA THR A 608 3.51 21.99 3.02
C THR A 608 3.40 21.20 1.73
N LEU A 609 3.16 19.89 1.82
CA LEU A 609 2.59 19.10 0.74
C LEU A 609 1.10 18.93 1.03
N ARG A 610 0.25 19.45 0.15
CA ARG A 610 -1.20 19.42 0.27
C ARG A 610 -1.80 18.44 -0.73
N LEU A 611 -2.80 17.67 -0.33
CA LEU A 611 -3.55 16.80 -1.26
C LEU A 611 -4.71 17.58 -1.91
N GLY A 612 -4.93 17.36 -3.20
CA GLY A 612 -6.07 17.90 -3.95
C GLY A 612 -7.04 16.83 -4.46
N VAL A 613 -6.71 15.55 -4.25
CA VAL A 613 -7.54 14.38 -4.56
C VAL A 613 -7.30 13.29 -3.51
N ASN A 614 -8.24 12.34 -3.39
CA ASN A 614 -8.05 11.16 -2.54
C ASN A 614 -6.89 10.30 -3.07
N ASP A 615 -6.10 9.75 -2.16
CA ASP A 615 -4.92 8.94 -2.46
C ASP A 615 -3.99 9.63 -3.49
N ALA A 616 -3.83 10.95 -3.35
CA ALA A 616 -2.94 11.75 -4.18
C ALA A 616 -1.50 11.19 -4.16
N LEU A 617 -1.07 10.65 -3.02
CA LEU A 617 0.16 9.86 -2.93
C LEU A 617 -0.14 8.38 -3.21
N ALA A 618 0.65 7.76 -4.06
CA ALA A 618 0.58 6.33 -4.31
C ALA A 618 0.68 5.53 -3.00
N THR A 619 -0.18 4.54 -2.81
CA THR A 619 -0.19 3.71 -1.59
C THR A 619 1.14 3.01 -1.33
N CYS A 620 1.87 2.65 -2.40
CA CYS A 620 3.17 1.99 -2.32
C CYS A 620 4.33 2.94 -1.95
N SER A 621 4.11 4.26 -1.94
CA SER A 621 5.13 5.24 -1.59
C SER A 621 5.22 5.39 -0.06
N ALA A 622 6.40 5.13 0.50
CA ALA A 622 6.70 5.49 1.88
C ALA A 622 6.74 7.02 2.04
N VAL A 623 6.15 7.56 3.11
CA VAL A 623 6.10 9.00 3.37
C VAL A 623 7.00 9.36 4.56
N PHE A 624 7.95 10.27 4.32
CA PHE A 624 8.89 10.79 5.31
C PHE A 624 8.64 12.28 5.53
N LEU A 625 8.33 12.68 6.75
CA LEU A 625 8.21 14.10 7.13
C LEU A 625 9.44 14.51 7.94
N ASN A 626 10.29 15.32 7.32
CA ASN A 626 11.53 15.84 7.88
C ASN A 626 11.38 17.34 8.18
N GLY A 627 12.13 17.84 9.17
CA GLY A 627 12.02 19.20 9.69
C GLY A 627 10.61 19.56 10.20
N ASN A 628 10.31 20.86 10.23
CA ASN A 628 8.97 21.39 10.54
C ASN A 628 8.01 21.33 9.32
N ALA A 629 8.13 20.28 8.49
CA ALA A 629 7.30 20.12 7.31
C ALA A 629 5.87 19.69 7.65
N THR A 630 4.94 19.96 6.73
CA THR A 630 3.52 19.62 6.89
C THR A 630 3.02 18.74 5.74
N LEU A 631 2.33 17.64 6.08
CA LEU A 631 1.43 16.93 5.16
C LEU A 631 0.00 17.36 5.47
N ASP A 632 -0.65 18.05 4.53
CA ASP A 632 -2.02 18.56 4.67
C ASP A 632 -2.96 17.73 3.77
N LEU A 633 -3.84 16.94 4.40
CA LEU A 633 -4.80 16.12 3.68
C LEU A 633 -5.92 16.94 3.02
N ASN A 634 -6.20 18.15 3.50
CA ASN A 634 -7.16 19.07 2.90
C ASN A 634 -8.55 18.44 2.58
N GLY A 635 -9.02 17.54 3.44
CA GLY A 635 -10.31 16.87 3.27
C GLY A 635 -10.31 15.65 2.33
N HIS A 636 -9.13 15.18 1.91
CA HIS A 636 -8.96 14.00 1.08
C HIS A 636 -8.38 12.81 1.85
N ASP A 637 -9.02 11.65 1.71
CA ASP A 637 -8.54 10.40 2.32
C ASP A 637 -7.21 9.98 1.69
N GLN A 638 -6.30 9.41 2.50
CA GLN A 638 -5.00 8.96 2.05
C GLN A 638 -4.60 7.65 2.73
N THR A 639 -4.12 6.69 1.94
CA THR A 639 -3.48 5.46 2.42
C THR A 639 -1.98 5.48 2.14
N VAL A 640 -1.13 5.14 3.11
CA VAL A 640 0.34 5.09 2.97
C VAL A 640 0.91 3.76 3.47
N THR A 641 1.94 3.24 2.82
CA THR A 641 2.70 2.06 3.29
C THR A 641 3.72 2.39 4.37
N ASN A 642 4.03 3.66 4.59
CA ASN A 642 4.84 4.08 5.72
C ASN A 642 4.55 5.56 6.02
N LEU A 643 4.48 5.90 7.31
CA LEU A 643 4.53 7.27 7.80
C LEU A 643 5.64 7.34 8.83
N ASP A 644 6.76 7.96 8.45
CA ASP A 644 7.97 8.01 9.26
C ASP A 644 8.50 9.45 9.34
N SER A 645 9.32 9.72 10.35
CA SER A 645 9.97 11.01 10.58
C SER A 645 11.49 10.93 10.54
N TYR A 646 12.06 9.78 10.15
CA TYR A 646 13.50 9.59 10.05
C TYR A 646 14.10 10.41 8.92
N ASN A 647 15.00 11.31 9.28
CA ASN A 647 15.78 12.12 8.36
C ASN A 647 17.17 11.50 8.17
N ALA A 648 17.35 10.81 7.05
CA ALA A 648 18.63 10.21 6.68
C ALA A 648 19.77 11.23 6.51
N GLY A 649 19.45 12.52 6.26
CA GLY A 649 20.46 13.57 6.12
C GLY A 649 21.05 14.03 7.46
N THR A 650 20.30 13.92 8.55
CA THR A 650 20.75 14.29 9.91
C THR A 650 20.95 13.09 10.83
N SER A 651 20.55 11.89 10.39
CA SER A 651 20.47 10.68 11.21
C SER A 651 19.64 10.86 12.47
N GLN A 652 18.59 11.70 12.41
CA GLN A 652 17.70 12.03 13.52
C GLN A 652 16.23 11.88 13.10
N PHE A 653 15.33 11.85 14.07
CA PHE A 653 13.89 11.95 13.81
C PHE A 653 13.45 13.41 13.97
N ASP A 654 12.64 13.90 13.04
CA ASP A 654 12.21 15.30 13.01
C ASP A 654 10.73 15.47 13.39
N SER A 655 10.35 16.68 13.82
CA SER A 655 9.01 17.01 14.32
C SER A 655 8.06 17.51 13.22
N GLY A 656 7.77 16.66 12.23
CA GLY A 656 6.77 16.97 11.19
C GLY A 656 5.36 17.15 11.73
N THR A 657 4.46 17.70 10.91
CA THR A 657 3.02 17.81 11.25
C THR A 657 2.15 17.17 10.16
N VAL A 658 1.17 16.37 10.56
CA VAL A 658 0.06 15.95 9.69
C VAL A 658 -1.19 16.75 10.05
N VAL A 659 -1.82 17.35 9.04
CA VAL A 659 -3.13 18.01 9.17
C VAL A 659 -4.16 17.14 8.46
N LEU A 660 -5.02 16.48 9.24
CA LEU A 660 -6.05 15.58 8.70
C LEU A 660 -7.20 16.33 8.02
N GLY A 661 -7.46 17.58 8.42
CA GLY A 661 -8.73 18.23 8.10
C GLY A 661 -9.88 17.34 8.62
N GLY A 662 -10.87 17.06 7.78
CA GLY A 662 -11.93 16.06 8.07
C GLY A 662 -11.67 14.66 7.50
N ALA A 663 -10.49 14.39 6.94
CA ALA A 663 -10.20 13.17 6.19
C ALA A 663 -9.55 12.07 7.03
N ARG A 664 -9.43 10.87 6.45
CA ARG A 664 -8.72 9.75 7.06
C ARG A 664 -7.31 9.60 6.51
N LEU A 665 -6.32 9.49 7.40
CA LEU A 665 -4.99 8.95 7.09
C LEU A 665 -4.89 7.49 7.55
N LYS A 666 -4.74 6.56 6.60
CA LYS A 666 -4.57 5.13 6.88
C LYS A 666 -3.13 4.68 6.64
N ASN A 667 -2.50 4.15 7.66
CA ASN A 667 -1.14 3.64 7.62
C ASN A 667 -1.13 2.09 7.60
N VAL A 668 -0.76 1.50 6.46
CA VAL A 668 -0.78 0.05 6.21
C VAL A 668 0.62 -0.59 6.28
N ALA A 669 1.54 0.00 7.05
CA ALA A 669 2.95 -0.39 6.99
C ALA A 669 3.26 -1.86 7.24
N ALA A 670 4.07 -2.42 6.34
CA ALA A 670 4.68 -3.75 6.43
C ALA A 670 6.12 -3.69 6.96
N VAL A 671 6.53 -2.54 7.50
CA VAL A 671 7.79 -2.29 8.18
C VAL A 671 7.52 -1.48 9.44
N THR A 672 8.47 -1.48 10.38
CA THR A 672 8.38 -0.62 11.57
C THR A 672 8.41 0.85 11.18
N ASN A 673 7.47 1.63 11.72
CA ASN A 673 7.41 3.08 11.51
C ASN A 673 7.86 3.82 12.76
N ASN A 674 8.64 4.88 12.59
CA ASN A 674 9.07 5.75 13.68
C ASN A 674 8.57 7.17 13.47
N TRP A 675 7.51 7.53 14.17
CA TRP A 675 6.85 8.81 14.01
C TRP A 675 7.17 9.74 15.18
N ALA A 676 7.69 10.92 14.86
CA ALA A 676 8.18 11.92 15.82
C ALA A 676 7.44 13.27 15.69
N GLY A 677 6.33 13.28 14.97
CA GLY A 677 5.55 14.47 14.65
C GLY A 677 4.21 14.58 15.37
N SER A 678 3.52 15.71 15.14
CA SER A 678 2.16 15.94 15.63
C SER A 678 1.11 15.62 14.56
N ILE A 679 -0.08 15.19 14.99
CA ILE A 679 -1.26 15.03 14.12
C ILE A 679 -2.39 15.95 14.61
N THR A 680 -3.04 16.66 13.70
CA THR A 680 -4.06 17.68 13.98
C THR A 680 -5.28 17.53 13.07
N GLY A 681 -6.40 18.19 13.39
CA GLY A 681 -7.63 18.18 12.59
C GLY A 681 -8.81 17.45 13.25
N THR A 682 -9.89 17.22 12.51
CA THR A 682 -11.10 16.52 12.99
C THR A 682 -11.24 15.12 12.39
N GLY A 683 -10.36 14.76 11.47
CA GLY A 683 -10.34 13.49 10.76
C GLY A 683 -9.76 12.33 11.55
N THR A 684 -9.70 11.16 10.91
CA THR A 684 -9.33 9.89 11.53
C THR A 684 -7.88 9.52 11.22
N PHE A 685 -7.15 9.03 12.23
CA PHE A 685 -5.87 8.35 12.02
C PHE A 685 -6.04 6.84 12.23
N GLU A 686 -5.74 6.04 11.20
CA GLU A 686 -5.93 4.58 11.21
C GLU A 686 -4.57 3.86 11.05
N LYS A 687 -4.17 3.06 12.04
CA LYS A 687 -3.03 2.14 11.98
C LYS A 687 -3.53 0.73 11.63
N SER A 688 -3.18 0.25 10.44
CA SER A 688 -3.65 -1.03 9.90
C SER A 688 -2.57 -2.02 9.48
N GLY A 689 -1.30 -1.62 9.44
CA GLY A 689 -0.21 -2.52 9.12
C GLY A 689 0.09 -3.54 10.24
N PRO A 690 0.66 -4.73 9.94
CA PRO A 690 1.01 -5.72 10.95
C PRO A 690 2.21 -5.29 11.82
N GLU A 691 3.12 -4.50 11.27
CA GLU A 691 4.34 -4.10 11.96
C GLU A 691 4.13 -2.99 13.01
N PRO A 692 5.00 -2.87 14.03
CA PRO A 692 4.89 -1.83 15.04
C PRO A 692 5.00 -0.42 14.46
N MET A 693 4.24 0.53 15.02
CA MET A 693 4.46 1.96 14.84
C MET A 693 4.86 2.56 16.18
N HIS A 694 6.09 3.08 16.27
CA HIS A 694 6.60 3.80 17.43
C HIS A 694 6.30 5.29 17.30
N TRP A 695 5.59 5.83 18.28
CA TRP A 695 5.26 7.24 18.37
C TRP A 695 6.18 7.88 19.40
N LEU A 696 7.29 8.43 18.91
CA LEU A 696 8.45 8.79 19.68
C LEU A 696 8.25 10.10 20.46
N TRP A 697 7.65 11.12 19.85
CA TRP A 697 7.27 12.40 20.46
C TRP A 697 6.33 13.19 19.53
N GLY A 698 5.96 14.41 19.92
CA GLY A 698 5.03 15.27 19.19
C GLY A 698 3.58 15.06 19.64
N SER A 699 3.08 15.96 20.49
CA SER A 699 1.71 15.88 21.00
C SER A 699 0.68 16.15 19.90
N SER A 700 -0.29 15.25 19.78
CA SER A 700 -1.37 15.36 18.79
C SER A 700 -2.61 16.05 19.36
N SER A 701 -3.35 16.77 18.51
CA SER A 701 -4.56 17.51 18.90
C SER A 701 -5.81 17.17 18.08
N PHE A 702 -5.73 16.14 17.22
CA PHE A 702 -6.87 15.74 16.39
C PHE A 702 -8.05 15.21 17.22
N SER A 703 -9.27 15.51 16.78
CA SER A 703 -10.51 15.14 17.49
C SER A 703 -11.26 13.96 16.88
N GLY A 704 -10.91 13.54 15.66
CA GLY A 704 -11.44 12.31 15.10
C GLY A 704 -10.82 11.07 15.74
N ALA A 705 -11.25 9.88 15.31
CA ALA A 705 -10.85 8.65 15.94
C ALA A 705 -9.38 8.29 15.67
N LEU A 706 -8.71 7.72 16.67
CA LEU A 706 -7.52 6.89 16.51
C LEU A 706 -7.95 5.43 16.43
N VAL A 707 -7.79 4.80 15.26
CA VAL A 707 -8.21 3.42 15.05
C VAL A 707 -6.98 2.55 14.85
N ILE A 708 -6.81 1.51 15.69
CA ILE A 708 -5.74 0.52 15.57
C ILE A 708 -6.40 -0.79 15.14
N THR A 709 -6.30 -1.14 13.87
CA THR A 709 -6.97 -2.34 13.33
C THR A 709 -6.08 -3.58 13.37
N GLN A 710 -4.75 -3.42 13.31
CA GLN A 710 -3.77 -4.51 13.36
C GLN A 710 -2.43 -4.05 13.95
N GLY A 711 -1.62 -5.02 14.40
CA GLY A 711 -0.27 -4.78 14.89
C GLY A 711 -0.22 -3.99 16.20
N VAL A 712 0.93 -3.38 16.47
CA VAL A 712 1.18 -2.59 17.68
C VAL A 712 1.30 -1.11 17.33
N LEU A 713 0.62 -0.24 18.09
CA LEU A 713 0.96 1.18 18.19
C LEU A 713 1.64 1.41 19.55
N SER A 714 2.90 1.85 19.55
CA SER A 714 3.64 2.19 20.76
C SER A 714 3.62 3.70 20.97
N ALA A 715 3.12 4.17 22.10
CA ALA A 715 3.14 5.57 22.50
C ALA A 715 4.33 5.79 23.45
N ASP A 716 5.48 6.15 22.89
CA ASP A 716 6.78 6.09 23.58
C ASP A 716 7.15 7.38 24.34
N ALA A 717 6.38 8.45 24.19
CA ALA A 717 6.52 9.69 24.96
C ALA A 717 5.19 10.21 25.50
N VAL A 718 5.26 10.99 26.59
CA VAL A 718 4.08 11.47 27.33
C VAL A 718 3.17 12.31 26.44
N ASN A 719 1.87 11.99 26.44
CA ASN A 719 0.83 12.73 25.71
C ASN A 719 1.14 12.93 24.21
N VAL A 720 1.62 11.89 23.53
CA VAL A 720 1.70 11.87 22.05
C VAL A 720 0.33 11.63 21.43
N LEU A 721 -0.51 10.82 22.08
CA LEU A 721 -1.90 10.60 21.68
C LEU A 721 -2.76 11.83 21.98
N SER A 722 -3.83 12.04 21.20
CA SER A 722 -4.68 13.20 21.40
C SER A 722 -5.69 13.00 22.53
N PRO A 723 -5.81 13.94 23.49
CA PRO A 723 -6.87 13.91 24.50
C PRO A 723 -8.26 14.15 23.91
N ASN A 724 -8.35 14.64 22.67
CA ASN A 724 -9.62 14.91 22.00
C ASN A 724 -10.14 13.70 21.19
N ALA A 725 -9.31 12.66 21.01
CA ALA A 725 -9.61 11.53 20.14
C ALA A 725 -10.18 10.34 20.92
N GLY A 726 -11.21 9.70 20.37
CA GLY A 726 -11.58 8.34 20.76
C GLY A 726 -10.58 7.33 20.20
N VAL A 727 -10.11 6.40 21.03
CA VAL A 727 -9.21 5.31 20.64
C VAL A 727 -9.99 4.01 20.51
N ALA A 728 -9.95 3.41 19.32
CA ALA A 728 -10.54 2.10 19.04
C ALA A 728 -9.43 1.09 18.77
N VAL A 729 -9.30 0.07 19.63
CA VAL A 729 -8.32 -1.02 19.46
C VAL A 729 -9.06 -2.28 19.03
N ALA A 730 -8.87 -2.70 17.78
CA ALA A 730 -9.53 -3.88 17.24
C ALA A 730 -8.98 -5.18 17.83
N SER A 731 -9.75 -6.27 17.73
CA SER A 731 -9.31 -7.61 18.13
C SER A 731 -8.00 -7.99 17.44
N GLY A 732 -7.01 -8.45 18.21
CA GLY A 732 -5.68 -8.80 17.71
C GLY A 732 -4.70 -7.62 17.53
N ALA A 733 -5.15 -6.38 17.75
CA ALA A 733 -4.30 -5.21 17.80
C ALA A 733 -3.93 -4.81 19.23
N THR A 734 -2.82 -4.08 19.39
CA THR A 734 -2.32 -3.64 20.68
C THR A 734 -1.98 -2.15 20.68
N LEU A 735 -2.43 -1.44 21.71
CA LEU A 735 -1.88 -0.15 22.11
C LEU A 735 -0.88 -0.39 23.26
N TRP A 736 0.38 -0.05 23.07
CA TRP A 736 1.41 -0.15 24.10
C TRP A 736 1.82 1.25 24.56
N LEU A 737 1.78 1.52 25.86
CA LEU A 737 2.12 2.84 26.41
C LEU A 737 3.58 2.93 26.90
N GLY A 738 4.34 1.84 26.83
CA GLY A 738 5.73 1.81 27.29
C GLY A 738 5.89 2.43 28.69
N GLY A 739 6.80 3.40 28.78
CA GLY A 739 7.07 4.21 29.98
C GLY A 739 6.45 5.62 29.95
N ALA A 740 5.41 5.86 29.14
CA ALA A 740 4.80 7.17 28.97
C ALA A 740 3.29 7.22 29.26
N SER A 741 2.88 8.16 30.15
CA SER A 741 1.46 8.43 30.41
C SER A 741 0.76 9.05 29.20
N GLN A 742 -0.47 8.60 28.92
CA GLN A 742 -1.30 9.13 27.83
C GLN A 742 -2.67 9.59 28.34
N THR A 743 -3.24 10.57 27.66
CA THR A 743 -4.63 11.00 27.86
C THR A 743 -5.39 10.92 26.54
N VAL A 744 -6.57 10.32 26.56
CA VAL A 744 -7.43 10.14 25.38
C VAL A 744 -8.88 10.45 25.70
N GLY A 745 -9.67 10.72 24.65
CA GLY A 745 -11.08 11.05 24.80
C GLY A 745 -11.91 9.86 25.28
N ALA A 746 -11.91 8.77 24.53
CA ALA A 746 -12.62 7.53 24.88
C ALA A 746 -11.78 6.31 24.54
N LEU A 747 -12.05 5.16 25.18
CA LEU A 747 -11.48 3.87 24.81
C LEU A 747 -12.57 2.89 24.38
N SER A 748 -12.34 2.23 23.25
CA SER A 748 -13.26 1.23 22.70
C SER A 748 -12.56 0.08 21.98
N GLY A 749 -13.31 -0.99 21.70
CA GLY A 749 -12.86 -2.15 20.93
C GLY A 749 -12.48 -3.37 21.79
N ALA A 750 -11.99 -4.41 21.12
CA ALA A 750 -11.76 -5.75 21.67
C ALA A 750 -10.27 -6.14 21.73
N GLY A 751 -9.36 -5.23 21.39
CA GLY A 751 -7.91 -5.46 21.39
C GLY A 751 -7.26 -5.37 22.77
N ALA A 752 -5.93 -5.26 22.79
CA ALA A 752 -5.16 -5.14 24.03
C ALA A 752 -4.64 -3.71 24.24
N VAL A 753 -4.63 -3.26 25.50
CA VAL A 753 -3.87 -2.07 25.93
C VAL A 753 -2.89 -2.49 27.02
N ALA A 754 -1.60 -2.25 26.80
CA ALA A 754 -0.54 -2.55 27.76
C ALA A 754 -0.03 -1.26 28.41
N ILE A 755 -0.29 -1.10 29.71
CA ILE A 755 0.06 0.06 30.52
C ILE A 755 1.34 -0.25 31.29
N GLY A 756 2.48 0.27 30.81
CA GLY A 756 3.77 -0.03 31.46
C GLY A 756 4.00 0.72 32.78
N ALA A 757 5.08 0.34 33.45
CA ALA A 757 5.39 0.79 34.81
C ALA A 757 5.54 2.32 34.91
N GLY A 758 5.07 2.90 36.01
CA GLY A 758 5.20 4.34 36.29
C GLY A 758 4.30 5.25 35.45
N CYS A 759 3.40 4.69 34.64
CA CYS A 759 2.55 5.45 33.71
C CYS A 759 1.10 5.39 34.11
N THR A 760 0.34 6.41 33.74
CA THR A 760 -1.12 6.43 33.85
C THR A 760 -1.75 6.52 32.47
N PHE A 761 -2.69 5.63 32.17
CA PHE A 761 -3.56 5.75 31.02
C PHE A 761 -4.85 6.46 31.42
N THR A 762 -5.06 7.68 30.93
CA THR A 762 -6.23 8.50 31.25
C THR A 762 -7.24 8.45 30.11
N VAL A 763 -8.48 8.06 30.41
CA VAL A 763 -9.61 8.02 29.47
C VAL A 763 -10.72 8.96 29.92
N GLY A 764 -11.57 9.42 29.00
CA GLY A 764 -12.73 10.28 29.29
C GLY A 764 -12.45 11.79 29.13
N ALA A 765 -11.31 12.18 28.55
CA ALA A 765 -11.07 13.59 28.25
C ALA A 765 -12.13 14.14 27.27
N GLY A 766 -12.48 15.42 27.42
CA GLY A 766 -13.55 16.03 26.62
C GLY A 766 -14.94 15.43 26.85
N ASP A 767 -15.18 14.84 28.03
CA ASP A 767 -16.47 14.27 28.45
C ASP A 767 -16.95 13.06 27.62
N ALA A 768 -16.05 12.42 26.87
CA ALA A 768 -16.41 11.31 26.01
C ALA A 768 -16.66 10.00 26.77
N SER A 769 -17.56 9.19 26.21
CA SER A 769 -17.89 7.85 26.71
C SER A 769 -17.29 6.77 25.80
N GLY A 770 -16.96 5.61 26.38
CA GLY A 770 -16.39 4.48 25.65
C GLY A 770 -16.83 3.13 26.22
N GLU A 771 -16.81 2.10 25.38
CA GLU A 771 -17.03 0.71 25.79
C GLU A 771 -15.89 -0.16 25.27
N PHE A 772 -15.15 -0.77 26.20
CA PHE A 772 -13.98 -1.58 25.90
C PHE A 772 -14.23 -3.03 26.34
N SER A 773 -14.33 -3.92 25.35
CA SER A 773 -14.47 -5.37 25.54
C SER A 773 -13.13 -6.10 25.48
N GLY A 774 -12.04 -5.36 25.27
CA GLY A 774 -10.67 -5.86 25.21
C GLY A 774 -10.02 -6.06 26.57
N SER A 775 -8.69 -6.18 26.57
CA SER A 775 -7.90 -6.39 27.79
C SER A 775 -6.96 -5.24 28.13
N LEU A 776 -7.02 -4.73 29.35
CA LEU A 776 -5.99 -3.87 29.93
C LEU A 776 -4.98 -4.72 30.71
N SER A 777 -3.68 -4.51 30.53
CA SER A 777 -2.62 -5.26 31.22
C SER A 777 -1.43 -4.39 31.60
N GLY A 778 -0.49 -4.93 32.39
CA GLY A 778 0.73 -4.25 32.80
C GLY A 778 0.72 -3.82 34.28
N THR A 779 1.61 -2.91 34.64
CA THR A 779 1.85 -2.49 36.05
C THR A 779 1.58 -1.00 36.28
N GLY A 780 1.24 -0.25 35.23
CA GLY A 780 0.82 1.14 35.34
C GLY A 780 -0.63 1.29 35.83
N ALA A 781 -1.07 2.55 35.95
CA ALA A 781 -2.37 2.92 36.46
C ALA A 781 -3.38 3.24 35.35
N LEU A 782 -4.67 3.06 35.64
CA LEU A 782 -5.80 3.53 34.83
C LEU A 782 -6.43 4.73 35.52
N ALA A 783 -6.74 5.79 34.77
CA ALA A 783 -7.51 6.93 35.26
C ALA A 783 -8.71 7.22 34.36
N LYS A 784 -9.87 7.47 34.95
CA LYS A 784 -11.09 7.92 34.28
C LYS A 784 -11.39 9.36 34.69
N THR A 785 -11.46 10.27 33.72
CA THR A 785 -11.76 11.70 33.90
C THR A 785 -12.96 12.13 33.07
N GLY A 786 -13.42 13.38 33.21
CA GLY A 786 -14.58 13.92 32.48
C GLY A 786 -15.91 13.27 32.88
N THR A 787 -17.01 13.86 32.46
CA THR A 787 -18.38 13.47 32.88
C THR A 787 -18.91 12.20 32.20
N GLY A 788 -18.32 11.78 31.07
CA GLY A 788 -18.72 10.57 30.33
C GLY A 788 -18.55 9.26 31.09
N THR A 789 -18.95 8.15 30.47
CA THR A 789 -18.86 6.80 31.03
C THR A 789 -17.85 5.95 30.27
N GLN A 790 -16.90 5.33 30.98
CA GLN A 790 -16.10 4.24 30.42
C GLN A 790 -16.64 2.91 30.96
N THR A 791 -17.09 2.05 30.06
CA THR A 791 -17.55 0.69 30.38
C THR A 791 -16.48 -0.32 30.02
N LEU A 792 -16.18 -1.24 30.94
CA LEU A 792 -15.34 -2.42 30.74
C LEU A 792 -16.23 -3.66 30.66
N SER A 793 -16.30 -4.27 29.48
CA SER A 793 -17.06 -5.50 29.23
C SER A 793 -16.17 -6.71 28.94
N GLY A 794 -14.84 -6.51 28.88
CA GLY A 794 -13.82 -7.55 28.77
C GLY A 794 -12.96 -7.70 30.03
N SER A 795 -11.96 -8.59 29.96
CA SER A 795 -11.08 -8.91 31.09
C SER A 795 -9.84 -8.00 31.15
N SER A 796 -9.71 -7.23 32.22
CA SER A 796 -8.58 -6.35 32.51
C SER A 796 -7.83 -6.82 33.76
N SER A 797 -6.51 -7.04 33.64
CA SER A 797 -5.66 -7.60 34.70
C SER A 797 -4.30 -6.86 34.78
N PHE A 798 -4.31 -5.65 35.30
CA PHE A 798 -3.10 -4.85 35.55
C PHE A 798 -2.90 -4.64 37.05
N THR A 799 -1.68 -4.39 37.52
CA THR A 799 -1.40 -4.36 38.98
C THR A 799 -1.33 -2.95 39.58
N GLY A 800 -1.40 -1.90 38.76
CA GLY A 800 -1.40 -0.51 39.25
C GLY A 800 -2.77 -0.02 39.72
N PHE A 801 -2.78 1.22 40.24
CA PHE A 801 -3.99 1.86 40.75
C PHE A 801 -5.04 2.10 39.67
N THR A 802 -6.32 2.12 40.08
CA THR A 802 -7.40 2.65 39.26
C THR A 802 -7.95 3.92 39.91
N TYR A 803 -7.99 5.03 39.17
CA TYR A 803 -8.55 6.29 39.61
C TYR A 803 -9.82 6.62 38.84
N VAL A 804 -10.91 6.92 39.54
CA VAL A 804 -12.11 7.52 38.95
C VAL A 804 -12.17 8.98 39.39
N LEU A 805 -11.50 9.83 38.63
CA LEU A 805 -11.38 11.27 38.89
C LEU A 805 -12.64 12.05 38.47
N GLY A 806 -13.41 11.51 37.52
CA GLY A 806 -14.62 12.14 36.98
C GLY A 806 -15.53 11.15 36.24
N GLY A 807 -16.84 11.43 36.24
CA GLY A 807 -17.83 10.65 35.49
C GLY A 807 -17.96 9.22 36.00
N THR A 808 -18.19 8.25 35.12
CA THR A 808 -18.45 6.86 35.53
C THR A 808 -17.42 5.88 34.97
N LEU A 809 -16.88 5.00 35.82
CA LEU A 809 -16.22 3.76 35.41
C LEU A 809 -17.14 2.58 35.72
N GLY A 810 -17.59 1.88 34.68
CA GLY A 810 -18.50 0.75 34.77
C GLY A 810 -17.81 -0.58 34.45
N VAL A 811 -18.16 -1.65 35.17
CA VAL A 811 -17.77 -3.04 34.85
C VAL A 811 -19.04 -3.87 34.70
N THR A 812 -19.33 -4.35 33.50
CA THR A 812 -20.60 -5.05 33.18
C THR A 812 -20.45 -6.58 33.22
N ALA A 813 -21.55 -7.30 33.04
CA ALA A 813 -21.53 -8.77 32.88
C ALA A 813 -20.55 -9.19 31.76
N GLY A 814 -19.69 -10.17 32.06
CA GLY A 814 -18.58 -10.59 31.19
C GLY A 814 -17.29 -9.77 31.37
N GLY A 815 -17.38 -8.56 31.93
CA GLY A 815 -16.23 -7.71 32.24
C GLY A 815 -15.54 -8.11 33.56
N ALA A 816 -14.22 -7.96 33.57
CA ALA A 816 -13.41 -8.13 34.78
C ALA A 816 -12.40 -6.98 34.95
N LEU A 817 -12.28 -6.44 36.16
CA LEU A 817 -11.24 -5.47 36.54
C LEU A 817 -10.45 -6.00 37.73
N SER A 818 -9.21 -6.40 37.52
CA SER A 818 -8.38 -7.02 38.55
C SER A 818 -7.09 -6.23 38.77
N THR A 819 -7.00 -5.55 39.92
CA THR A 819 -5.85 -4.82 40.45
C THR A 819 -5.52 -5.28 41.88
N PRO A 820 -5.21 -6.58 42.11
CA PRO A 820 -5.22 -7.17 43.46
C PRO A 820 -4.21 -6.57 44.44
N GLU A 821 -3.15 -5.93 43.92
CA GLU A 821 -2.08 -5.32 44.72
C GLU A 821 -2.27 -3.81 44.94
N ALA A 822 -3.29 -3.21 44.31
CA ALA A 822 -3.53 -1.77 44.31
C ALA A 822 -5.00 -1.41 44.58
N ASP A 823 -5.23 -0.14 44.90
CA ASP A 823 -6.56 0.36 45.24
C ASP A 823 -7.31 0.86 44.01
N ILE A 824 -8.63 0.76 44.08
CA ILE A 824 -9.54 1.57 43.26
C ILE A 824 -9.93 2.80 44.08
N VAL A 825 -9.57 3.98 43.60
CA VAL A 825 -9.85 5.25 44.26
C VAL A 825 -10.89 6.02 43.45
N VAL A 826 -12.06 6.23 44.04
CA VAL A 826 -13.18 6.95 43.43
C VAL A 826 -13.26 8.35 44.01
N ALA A 827 -13.26 9.35 43.13
CA ALA A 827 -13.28 10.77 43.44
C ALA A 827 -12.19 11.18 44.45
N SER A 828 -10.91 11.15 44.03
CA SER A 828 -9.83 11.74 44.84
C SER A 828 -9.90 13.26 44.91
N THR A 829 -10.51 13.90 43.91
CA THR A 829 -10.97 15.30 43.94
C THR A 829 -12.24 15.37 43.09
N GLY A 830 -13.14 16.34 43.34
CA GLY A 830 -14.36 16.49 42.54
C GLY A 830 -15.42 15.40 42.78
N SER A 831 -16.02 14.87 41.71
CA SER A 831 -17.08 13.85 41.78
C SER A 831 -16.83 12.71 40.79
N GLY A 832 -17.04 11.47 41.22
CA GLY A 832 -16.81 10.27 40.41
C GLY A 832 -17.70 9.11 40.82
N ASN A 833 -18.02 8.25 39.85
CA ASN A 833 -18.93 7.12 40.02
C ASN A 833 -18.26 5.81 39.63
N PHE A 834 -18.40 4.80 40.48
CA PHE A 834 -17.99 3.42 40.18
C PHE A 834 -19.22 2.53 40.10
N VAL A 835 -19.40 1.82 38.99
CA VAL A 835 -20.58 0.96 38.78
C VAL A 835 -20.13 -0.47 38.49
N LEU A 836 -20.55 -1.41 39.32
CA LEU A 836 -20.44 -2.84 39.04
C LEU A 836 -21.82 -3.35 38.63
N ALA A 837 -21.97 -3.83 37.39
CA ALA A 837 -23.24 -4.25 36.81
C ALA A 837 -23.16 -5.70 36.32
N GLY A 838 -23.00 -6.65 37.25
CA GLY A 838 -22.90 -8.08 36.92
C GLY A 838 -21.49 -8.60 36.61
N GLY A 839 -20.48 -7.73 36.57
CA GLY A 839 -19.08 -8.10 36.30
C GLY A 839 -18.31 -8.64 37.52
N ALA A 840 -17.00 -8.79 37.37
CA ALA A 840 -16.08 -9.17 38.45
C ALA A 840 -15.01 -8.11 38.70
N VAL A 841 -14.79 -7.73 39.94
CA VAL A 841 -13.75 -6.76 40.32
C VAL A 841 -12.91 -7.36 41.43
N THR A 842 -11.59 -7.23 41.34
CA THR A 842 -10.65 -7.58 42.40
C THR A 842 -9.73 -6.40 42.66
N ALA A 843 -9.68 -5.90 43.88
CA ALA A 843 -8.79 -4.81 44.29
C ALA A 843 -8.28 -5.04 45.70
N ARG A 844 -7.19 -4.37 46.10
CA ARG A 844 -6.76 -4.37 47.51
C ARG A 844 -7.83 -3.71 48.38
N SER A 845 -8.22 -2.50 47.99
CA SER A 845 -9.29 -1.73 48.61
C SER A 845 -10.09 -0.93 47.58
N LEU A 846 -11.35 -0.66 47.89
CA LEU A 846 -12.17 0.36 47.21
C LEU A 846 -12.30 1.60 48.11
N ILE A 847 -11.74 2.72 47.69
CA ILE A 847 -11.71 3.97 48.46
C ILE A 847 -12.67 4.99 47.84
N LEU A 848 -13.58 5.54 48.64
CA LEU A 848 -14.63 6.46 48.19
C LEU A 848 -14.44 7.87 48.79
N GLY A 849 -14.17 8.85 47.94
CA GLY A 849 -14.07 10.26 48.29
C GLY A 849 -12.78 10.63 49.02
N HIS A 850 -11.65 10.12 48.53
CA HIS A 850 -10.32 10.53 49.04
C HIS A 850 -10.17 12.06 48.93
N ASP A 851 -9.43 12.69 49.86
CA ASP A 851 -9.24 14.17 49.97
C ASP A 851 -10.52 15.03 49.89
N GLY A 852 -11.67 14.47 50.28
CA GLY A 852 -12.95 15.19 50.34
C GLY A 852 -13.78 15.17 49.06
N GLY A 853 -13.41 14.37 48.04
CA GLY A 853 -14.24 14.18 46.85
C GLY A 853 -15.59 13.51 47.13
N SER A 854 -16.55 13.67 46.22
CA SER A 854 -17.88 13.03 46.28
C SER A 854 -17.92 11.80 45.38
N ALA A 855 -17.82 10.63 46.01
CA ALA A 855 -17.84 9.35 45.30
C ALA A 855 -19.18 8.63 45.44
N ASN A 856 -19.72 8.12 44.35
CA ASN A 856 -20.86 7.22 44.39
C ASN A 856 -20.49 5.85 43.82
N ALA A 857 -20.64 4.79 44.61
CA ALA A 857 -20.44 3.42 44.15
C ALA A 857 -21.78 2.68 44.07
N VAL A 858 -22.08 2.05 42.95
CA VAL A 858 -23.30 1.24 42.77
C VAL A 858 -22.91 -0.17 42.36
N LEU A 859 -23.20 -1.15 43.20
CA LEU A 859 -22.93 -2.55 42.95
C LEU A 859 -24.25 -3.27 42.67
N ASN A 860 -24.62 -3.31 41.40
CA ASN A 860 -25.84 -3.87 40.85
C ASN A 860 -25.57 -5.27 40.26
N GLY A 861 -25.46 -6.28 41.12
CA GLY A 861 -25.00 -7.61 40.73
C GLY A 861 -23.48 -7.75 40.62
N GLY A 862 -23.00 -8.94 40.28
CA GLY A 862 -21.57 -9.22 40.13
C GLY A 862 -20.84 -9.44 41.46
N THR A 863 -19.50 -9.52 41.39
CA THR A 863 -18.65 -9.78 42.56
C THR A 863 -17.55 -8.74 42.69
N LEU A 864 -17.45 -8.06 43.83
CA LEU A 864 -16.29 -7.27 44.24
C LEU A 864 -15.49 -8.06 45.28
N THR A 865 -14.29 -8.50 44.92
CA THR A 865 -13.33 -9.13 45.83
C THR A 865 -12.38 -8.06 46.36
N THR A 866 -12.37 -7.82 47.67
CA THR A 866 -11.57 -6.74 48.28
C THR A 866 -11.18 -7.06 49.71
N GLY A 867 -10.12 -6.42 50.22
CA GLY A 867 -9.77 -6.45 51.65
C GLY A 867 -10.58 -5.44 52.47
N GLU A 868 -10.90 -4.29 51.87
CA GLU A 868 -11.63 -3.19 52.49
C GLU A 868 -12.42 -2.37 51.46
N ILE A 869 -13.54 -1.80 51.89
CA ILE A 869 -14.20 -0.65 51.26
C ILE A 869 -14.20 0.48 52.29
N ALA A 870 -13.56 1.59 51.96
CA ALA A 870 -13.38 2.72 52.87
C ALA A 870 -14.06 3.98 52.34
N ARG A 871 -14.87 4.62 53.18
CA ARG A 871 -15.46 5.93 52.94
C ARG A 871 -14.64 7.02 53.62
N TRP A 872 -14.14 7.96 52.85
CA TRP A 872 -13.26 9.05 53.34
C TRP A 872 -13.94 10.42 53.32
N SER A 873 -15.08 10.56 52.63
CA SER A 873 -15.86 11.79 52.58
C SER A 873 -17.31 11.57 52.99
N VAL A 874 -17.89 12.55 53.70
CA VAL A 874 -19.29 12.53 54.14
C VAL A 874 -20.28 12.67 52.99
N THR A 875 -19.84 13.11 51.80
CA THR A 875 -20.69 13.22 50.60
C THR A 875 -20.60 11.99 49.69
N SER A 876 -19.90 10.95 50.11
CA SER A 876 -19.77 9.71 49.33
C SER A 876 -20.87 8.71 49.69
N GLY A 877 -20.96 7.59 48.99
CA GLY A 877 -21.92 6.53 49.32
C GLY A 877 -21.69 5.27 48.51
N ILE A 878 -22.26 4.17 49.00
CA ILE A 878 -22.30 2.89 48.30
C ILE A 878 -23.70 2.30 48.33
N VAL A 879 -24.16 1.79 47.20
CA VAL A 879 -25.44 1.13 47.03
C VAL A 879 -25.19 -0.32 46.60
N PHE A 880 -25.83 -1.25 47.31
CA PHE A 880 -25.81 -2.68 46.99
C PHE A 880 -27.17 -3.12 46.46
N ASN A 881 -27.17 -3.72 45.27
CA ASN A 881 -28.38 -4.23 44.64
C ASN A 881 -28.08 -5.56 43.94
N GLY A 882 -27.96 -6.63 44.73
CA GLY A 882 -27.71 -8.00 44.27
C GLY A 882 -26.23 -8.37 44.08
N ALA A 883 -25.31 -7.54 44.54
CA ALA A 883 -23.87 -7.81 44.42
C ALA A 883 -23.31 -8.70 45.54
N THR A 884 -22.22 -9.39 45.22
CA THR A 884 -21.41 -10.16 46.17
C THR A 884 -20.15 -9.39 46.55
N LEU A 885 -20.00 -9.06 47.83
CA LEU A 885 -18.74 -8.63 48.42
C LEU A 885 -17.99 -9.88 48.90
N ARG A 886 -16.87 -10.20 48.26
CA ARG A 886 -16.03 -11.34 48.61
C ARG A 886 -14.77 -10.87 49.34
N ALA A 887 -14.45 -11.51 50.45
CA ALA A 887 -13.24 -11.19 51.19
C ALA A 887 -11.98 -11.70 50.47
N LEU A 888 -10.97 -10.84 50.38
CA LEU A 888 -9.65 -11.17 49.83
C LEU A 888 -8.71 -11.80 50.86
N ALA A 889 -8.88 -11.44 52.14
CA ALA A 889 -8.11 -11.92 53.29
C ALA A 889 -8.93 -11.69 54.58
N ASP A 890 -8.37 -12.10 55.73
CA ASP A 890 -8.91 -11.68 57.04
C ASP A 890 -8.96 -10.15 57.12
N SER A 891 -10.09 -9.61 57.58
CA SER A 891 -10.32 -8.16 57.65
C SER A 891 -11.08 -7.79 58.91
N SER A 892 -10.47 -6.95 59.76
CA SER A 892 -11.13 -6.45 60.97
C SER A 892 -12.19 -5.38 60.65
N VAL A 893 -12.12 -4.77 59.46
CA VAL A 893 -13.05 -3.74 58.99
C VAL A 893 -13.20 -3.81 57.47
N LEU A 894 -14.09 -4.68 56.96
CA LEU A 894 -14.36 -4.79 55.52
C LEU A 894 -15.11 -3.56 54.99
N LEU A 895 -15.99 -2.97 55.79
CA LEU A 895 -16.69 -1.73 55.46
C LEU A 895 -16.35 -0.68 56.51
N ASN A 896 -15.61 0.36 56.12
CA ASN A 896 -15.03 1.35 57.01
C ASN A 896 -15.56 2.77 56.72
N GLY A 897 -15.87 3.51 57.78
CA GLY A 897 -16.28 4.93 57.71
C GLY A 897 -17.74 5.18 57.29
N PHE A 898 -18.56 4.14 57.09
CA PHE A 898 -19.96 4.31 56.67
C PHE A 898 -20.90 4.57 57.84
N THR A 899 -21.73 5.60 57.68
CA THR A 899 -22.86 5.99 58.55
C THR A 899 -24.21 5.62 57.92
N SER A 900 -25.29 5.74 58.69
CA SER A 900 -26.65 5.43 58.23
C SER A 900 -27.02 6.17 56.93
N GLY A 901 -27.64 5.44 55.99
CA GLY A 901 -27.99 5.94 54.66
C GLY A 901 -26.83 6.02 53.66
N SER A 902 -25.61 5.78 54.13
CA SER A 902 -24.39 5.97 53.34
C SER A 902 -23.84 4.66 52.75
N ALA A 903 -24.29 3.52 53.31
CA ALA A 903 -24.22 2.19 52.74
C ALA A 903 -25.64 1.60 52.70
N GLU A 904 -26.26 1.57 51.52
CA GLU A 904 -27.66 1.19 51.33
C GLU A 904 -27.79 -0.18 50.66
N ILE A 905 -28.61 -1.07 51.22
CA ILE A 905 -28.99 -2.36 50.65
C ILE A 905 -30.38 -2.22 50.02
N GLN A 906 -30.42 -2.18 48.70
CA GLN A 906 -31.65 -2.07 47.91
C GLN A 906 -32.28 -3.45 47.65
N ALA A 907 -33.42 -3.48 46.95
CA ALA A 907 -34.28 -4.66 46.78
C ALA A 907 -33.55 -5.93 46.31
N GLY A 908 -32.49 -5.82 45.51
CA GLY A 908 -31.66 -6.94 45.05
C GLY A 908 -30.79 -7.57 46.16
N GLY A 909 -30.59 -6.89 47.29
CA GLY A 909 -29.86 -7.38 48.46
C GLY A 909 -28.35 -7.17 48.41
N LEU A 910 -27.67 -7.65 49.46
CA LEU A 910 -26.22 -7.68 49.58
C LEU A 910 -25.79 -9.09 50.01
N ILE A 911 -24.84 -9.67 49.29
CA ILE A 911 -24.19 -10.93 49.68
C ILE A 911 -22.79 -10.60 50.18
N ILE A 912 -22.45 -11.00 51.41
CA ILE A 912 -21.09 -10.98 51.94
C ILE A 912 -20.58 -12.41 51.97
N ASP A 913 -19.65 -12.71 51.06
CA ASP A 913 -18.94 -13.98 50.97
C ASP A 913 -17.61 -13.87 51.70
N THR A 914 -17.50 -14.52 52.86
CA THR A 914 -16.26 -14.48 53.63
C THR A 914 -15.13 -15.28 52.99
N ASN A 915 -15.40 -16.11 51.98
CA ASN A 915 -14.36 -16.85 51.25
C ASN A 915 -13.42 -17.68 52.15
N GLY A 916 -13.90 -18.10 53.32
CA GLY A 916 -13.11 -18.82 54.32
C GLY A 916 -12.39 -17.95 55.38
N PHE A 917 -12.41 -16.62 55.24
CA PHE A 917 -11.74 -15.68 56.14
C PHE A 917 -12.61 -15.21 57.31
N THR A 918 -11.97 -14.63 58.31
CA THR A 918 -12.63 -13.90 59.41
C THR A 918 -12.73 -12.42 59.05
N VAL A 919 -13.96 -11.94 58.96
CA VAL A 919 -14.31 -10.61 58.47
C VAL A 919 -15.16 -9.90 59.50
N SER A 920 -14.98 -8.59 59.67
CA SER A 920 -15.81 -7.76 60.54
C SER A 920 -16.21 -6.47 59.83
N THR A 921 -17.40 -5.95 60.10
CA THR A 921 -17.87 -4.65 59.59
C THR A 921 -18.32 -3.76 60.74
N VAL A 922 -17.83 -2.52 60.77
CA VAL A 922 -18.29 -1.49 61.72
C VAL A 922 -19.25 -0.49 61.07
N ALA A 923 -19.56 -0.67 59.79
CA ALA A 923 -20.45 0.17 59.01
C ALA A 923 -21.89 0.15 59.51
N GLU A 924 -22.56 1.29 59.42
CA GLU A 924 -24.01 1.38 59.58
C GLU A 924 -24.74 1.05 58.28
N LEU A 925 -25.13 -0.21 58.13
CA LEU A 925 -25.91 -0.68 56.97
C LEU A 925 -27.37 -0.22 57.10
N SER A 926 -27.94 0.21 55.98
CA SER A 926 -29.33 0.69 55.86
C SER A 926 -30.05 0.04 54.67
N GLY A 927 -31.35 0.29 54.52
CA GLY A 927 -32.15 -0.23 53.41
C GLY A 927 -32.95 -1.50 53.77
N SER A 928 -33.83 -1.91 52.86
CA SER A 928 -34.82 -2.98 53.08
C SER A 928 -34.51 -4.28 52.34
N GLY A 929 -33.45 -4.33 51.53
CA GLY A 929 -33.04 -5.54 50.81
C GLY A 929 -32.50 -6.63 51.73
N THR A 930 -32.38 -7.87 51.24
CA THR A 930 -31.85 -8.98 52.04
C THR A 930 -30.34 -8.89 52.23
N LEU A 931 -29.86 -9.04 53.47
CA LEU A 931 -28.43 -9.27 53.79
C LEU A 931 -28.16 -10.77 53.85
N THR A 932 -27.25 -11.27 53.01
CA THR A 932 -26.86 -12.68 52.98
C THR A 932 -25.40 -12.86 53.34
N LYS A 933 -25.11 -13.67 54.35
CA LYS A 933 -23.78 -14.15 54.69
C LYS A 933 -23.55 -15.51 54.03
N THR A 934 -22.46 -15.66 53.28
CA THR A 934 -21.99 -16.93 52.71
C THR A 934 -20.48 -17.11 52.91
N GLY A 935 -19.91 -18.19 52.38
CA GLY A 935 -18.51 -18.58 52.59
C GLY A 935 -18.27 -19.23 53.96
N ALA A 936 -17.29 -20.14 54.03
CA ALA A 936 -17.06 -20.98 55.21
C ALA A 936 -16.56 -20.20 56.46
N GLY A 937 -16.03 -18.99 56.27
CA GLY A 937 -15.46 -18.17 57.35
C GLY A 937 -16.51 -17.43 58.19
N SER A 938 -16.07 -16.52 59.07
CA SER A 938 -16.93 -15.79 60.02
C SER A 938 -17.12 -14.32 59.61
N LEU A 939 -18.34 -13.78 59.75
CA LEU A 939 -18.65 -12.36 59.61
C LEU A 939 -19.13 -11.80 60.94
N SER A 940 -18.45 -10.79 61.50
CA SER A 940 -18.89 -10.05 62.68
C SER A 940 -19.52 -8.72 62.29
N LEU A 941 -20.73 -8.47 62.76
CA LEU A 941 -21.43 -7.20 62.61
C LEU A 941 -21.28 -6.40 63.90
N ALA A 942 -20.48 -5.33 63.87
CA ALA A 942 -20.10 -4.54 65.05
C ALA A 942 -20.68 -3.11 65.08
N GLY A 943 -20.97 -2.49 63.93
CA GLY A 943 -21.56 -1.13 63.82
C GLY A 943 -23.04 -1.03 64.23
N ALA A 944 -23.64 0.16 64.29
CA ALA A 944 -25.10 0.29 64.44
C ALA A 944 -25.83 -0.20 63.17
N PHE A 945 -27.06 -0.72 63.26
CA PHE A 945 -27.79 -1.24 62.09
C PHE A 945 -29.10 -0.49 61.90
N GLY A 946 -29.26 0.16 60.74
CA GLY A 946 -30.51 0.74 60.25
C GLY A 946 -31.14 -0.10 59.12
N HIS A 947 -30.65 -1.32 58.92
CA HIS A 947 -31.14 -2.28 57.95
C HIS A 947 -32.46 -2.88 58.44
N THR A 948 -33.46 -2.92 57.57
CA THR A 948 -34.84 -3.35 57.90
C THR A 948 -35.26 -4.62 57.17
N GLY A 949 -34.39 -5.14 56.30
CA GLY A 949 -34.67 -6.30 55.46
C GLY A 949 -34.40 -7.65 56.13
N ASN A 950 -34.54 -8.72 55.36
CA ASN A 950 -34.27 -10.07 55.84
C ASN A 950 -32.76 -10.31 56.03
N THR A 951 -32.40 -11.23 56.93
CA THR A 951 -31.03 -11.72 57.13
C THR A 951 -30.94 -13.21 56.85
N VAL A 952 -29.99 -13.61 56.00
CA VAL A 952 -29.75 -15.01 55.63
C VAL A 952 -28.31 -15.40 55.98
N VAL A 953 -28.14 -16.48 56.75
CA VAL A 953 -26.84 -17.12 57.00
C VAL A 953 -26.79 -18.40 56.17
N ALA A 954 -26.26 -18.29 54.95
CA ALA A 954 -26.21 -19.39 54.00
C ALA A 954 -25.05 -20.36 54.27
N ALA A 955 -23.92 -19.87 54.76
CA ALA A 955 -22.75 -20.67 55.12
C ALA A 955 -21.82 -19.96 56.13
N GLY A 956 -21.03 -20.74 56.87
CA GLY A 956 -20.11 -20.24 57.88
C GLY A 956 -20.84 -19.65 59.09
N THR A 957 -20.19 -18.69 59.76
CA THR A 957 -20.74 -18.06 60.98
C THR A 957 -21.07 -16.59 60.74
N LEU A 958 -22.28 -16.16 61.12
CA LEU A 958 -22.61 -14.74 61.31
C LEU A 958 -22.61 -14.45 62.82
N SER A 959 -21.81 -13.49 63.27
CA SER A 959 -21.73 -13.06 64.67
C SER A 959 -22.28 -11.65 64.83
N ILE A 960 -23.18 -11.44 65.79
CA ILE A 960 -23.71 -10.11 66.13
C ILE A 960 -23.42 -9.78 67.60
N GLY A 961 -22.89 -8.58 67.86
CA GLY A 961 -22.45 -8.15 69.20
C GLY A 961 -23.48 -7.40 70.05
N SER A 962 -24.69 -7.17 69.52
CA SER A 962 -25.84 -6.62 70.24
C SER A 962 -27.12 -6.98 69.49
N ALA A 963 -28.29 -6.82 70.12
CA ALA A 963 -29.59 -6.87 69.44
C ALA A 963 -29.65 -5.80 68.34
N ARG A 964 -29.81 -6.23 67.09
CA ARG A 964 -29.66 -5.38 65.90
C ARG A 964 -30.24 -5.99 64.61
N LEU A 965 -30.85 -7.16 64.68
CA LEU A 965 -31.56 -7.74 63.53
C LEU A 965 -32.85 -6.96 63.31
N ALA A 966 -33.37 -6.99 62.07
CA ALA A 966 -34.59 -6.25 61.75
C ALA A 966 -35.81 -6.92 62.41
N ASP A 967 -36.50 -6.18 63.29
CA ASP A 967 -37.74 -6.63 63.94
C ASP A 967 -38.81 -7.07 62.94
N SER A 968 -38.93 -6.36 61.82
CA SER A 968 -39.84 -6.68 60.70
C SER A 968 -39.30 -7.74 59.74
N GLY A 969 -38.04 -8.16 59.90
CA GLY A 969 -37.33 -9.04 58.98
C GLY A 969 -37.43 -10.52 59.35
N GLN A 970 -37.26 -11.38 58.36
CA GLN A 970 -37.04 -12.81 58.56
C GLN A 970 -35.55 -13.11 58.73
N VAL A 971 -35.23 -14.01 59.65
CA VAL A 971 -33.89 -14.62 59.78
C VAL A 971 -33.92 -16.05 59.26
N SER A 972 -32.99 -16.40 58.37
CA SER A 972 -32.84 -17.76 57.86
C SER A 972 -31.42 -18.27 58.08
N VAL A 973 -31.25 -19.46 58.66
CA VAL A 973 -29.94 -20.11 58.86
C VAL A 973 -29.94 -21.47 58.17
N SER A 974 -29.07 -21.66 57.18
CA SER A 974 -28.95 -22.90 56.42
C SER A 974 -28.38 -24.07 57.24
N ALA A 975 -28.62 -25.30 56.80
CA ALA A 975 -28.03 -26.49 57.41
C ALA A 975 -26.49 -26.41 57.35
N GLY A 976 -25.84 -26.37 58.52
CA GLY A 976 -24.37 -26.26 58.64
C GLY A 976 -23.84 -24.83 58.76
N ALA A 977 -24.70 -23.81 58.73
CA ALA A 977 -24.35 -22.44 59.08
C ALA A 977 -24.66 -22.14 60.56
N VAL A 978 -24.06 -21.08 61.11
CA VAL A 978 -24.24 -20.69 62.51
C VAL A 978 -24.56 -19.20 62.64
N LEU A 979 -25.61 -18.88 63.39
CA LEU A 979 -25.84 -17.53 63.92
C LEU A 979 -25.31 -17.45 65.36
N HIS A 980 -24.30 -16.63 65.59
CA HIS A 980 -23.69 -16.41 66.90
C HIS A 980 -24.19 -15.10 67.52
N LEU A 981 -25.00 -15.20 68.56
CA LEU A 981 -25.56 -14.08 69.32
C LEU A 981 -24.58 -13.71 70.45
N ALA A 982 -23.55 -12.93 70.13
CA ALA A 982 -22.45 -12.55 71.02
C ALA A 982 -22.81 -11.41 71.99
N PHE A 983 -24.00 -11.43 72.57
CA PHE A 983 -24.48 -10.43 73.53
C PHE A 983 -25.42 -11.08 74.56
N SER A 984 -25.65 -10.42 75.70
CA SER A 984 -26.67 -10.84 76.67
C SER A 984 -27.98 -10.09 76.43
N GLY A 985 -29.11 -10.78 76.58
CA GLY A 985 -30.45 -10.21 76.36
C GLY A 985 -31.15 -10.80 75.13
N THR A 986 -32.16 -10.09 74.64
CA THR A 986 -33.05 -10.54 73.54
C THR A 986 -32.97 -9.60 72.35
N ASP A 987 -33.02 -10.16 71.14
CA ASP A 987 -33.28 -9.45 69.88
C ASP A 987 -34.62 -9.94 69.29
N THR A 988 -35.32 -9.14 68.49
CA THR A 988 -36.66 -9.49 67.98
C THR A 988 -36.66 -9.65 66.47
N VAL A 989 -37.39 -10.64 65.93
CA VAL A 989 -37.55 -10.85 64.49
C VAL A 989 -38.96 -11.34 64.15
N ARG A 990 -39.42 -11.04 62.94
CA ARG A 990 -40.75 -11.44 62.46
C ARG A 990 -40.88 -12.95 62.29
N ALA A 991 -39.85 -13.59 61.74
CA ALA A 991 -39.86 -15.01 61.42
C ALA A 991 -38.46 -15.61 61.50
N LEU A 992 -38.38 -16.90 61.85
CA LEU A 992 -37.14 -17.66 61.89
C LEU A 992 -37.27 -18.93 61.06
N THR A 993 -36.28 -19.17 60.19
CA THR A 993 -36.15 -20.40 59.41
C THR A 993 -34.80 -21.04 59.71
N LEU A 994 -34.79 -22.29 60.15
CA LEU A 994 -33.57 -23.04 60.44
C LEU A 994 -33.54 -24.31 59.59
N ALA A 995 -32.41 -24.55 58.91
CA ALA A 995 -32.24 -25.68 58.01
C ALA A 995 -33.39 -25.87 56.98
N GLY A 996 -33.97 -24.76 56.50
CA GLY A 996 -35.08 -24.76 55.55
C GLY A 996 -36.47 -24.96 56.15
N VAL A 997 -36.58 -25.08 57.48
CA VAL A 997 -37.86 -25.22 58.18
C VAL A 997 -38.20 -23.92 58.91
N GLN A 998 -39.39 -23.36 58.66
CA GLN A 998 -39.88 -22.19 59.39
C GLN A 998 -40.34 -22.62 60.79
N HIS A 999 -40.00 -21.81 61.79
CA HIS A 999 -40.24 -22.12 63.19
C HIS A 999 -41.29 -21.19 63.83
N LEU A 1000 -41.94 -21.72 64.87
CA LEU A 1000 -43.01 -21.06 65.62
C LEU A 1000 -42.47 -19.90 66.48
N SER A 1001 -43.38 -18.99 66.86
CA SER A 1001 -43.09 -17.89 67.77
C SER A 1001 -42.60 -18.38 69.15
N GLY A 1002 -41.66 -17.67 69.76
CA GLY A 1002 -41.04 -18.03 71.04
C GLY A 1002 -39.62 -17.51 71.15
N THR A 1003 -38.94 -17.80 72.27
CA THR A 1003 -37.51 -17.48 72.42
C THR A 1003 -36.64 -18.61 71.89
N TRP A 1004 -35.74 -18.28 70.97
CA TRP A 1004 -34.78 -19.18 70.33
C TRP A 1004 -33.35 -18.81 70.72
N GLY A 1005 -32.50 -19.81 70.97
CA GLY A 1005 -31.13 -19.57 71.40
C GLY A 1005 -30.22 -20.77 71.21
N GLY A 1006 -28.95 -20.61 71.58
CA GLY A 1006 -28.00 -21.72 71.57
C GLY A 1006 -28.26 -22.74 72.67
N ILE A 1007 -27.73 -23.95 72.51
CA ILE A 1007 -27.79 -24.98 73.56
C ILE A 1007 -27.16 -24.45 74.86
N GLY A 1008 -27.93 -24.46 75.95
CA GLY A 1008 -27.54 -23.91 77.26
C GLY A 1008 -27.76 -22.41 77.44
N SER A 1009 -28.49 -21.74 76.54
CA SER A 1009 -28.81 -20.30 76.63
C SER A 1009 -30.01 -19.99 77.52
N GLY A 1010 -30.85 -20.98 77.82
CA GLY A 1010 -32.10 -20.77 78.57
C GLY A 1010 -33.28 -20.32 77.70
N ALA A 1011 -33.18 -20.46 76.38
CA ALA A 1011 -34.28 -20.23 75.44
C ALA A 1011 -35.38 -21.29 75.59
N GLN A 1012 -36.62 -20.97 75.18
CA GLN A 1012 -37.70 -21.97 75.06
C GLN A 1012 -37.36 -23.05 74.04
N HIS A 1013 -36.66 -22.65 72.97
CA HIS A 1013 -36.23 -23.51 71.89
C HIS A 1013 -34.72 -23.35 71.67
N GLU A 1014 -33.95 -24.38 71.98
CA GLU A 1014 -32.51 -24.39 71.80
C GLU A 1014 -32.11 -25.18 70.56
N THR A 1015 -31.10 -24.70 69.84
CA THR A 1015 -30.59 -25.32 68.61
C THR A 1015 -29.08 -25.14 68.49
N ALA A 1016 -28.39 -26.02 67.76
CA ALA A 1016 -26.96 -25.88 67.46
C ALA A 1016 -26.68 -24.86 66.35
N LEU A 1017 -27.69 -24.47 65.57
CA LEU A 1017 -27.58 -23.48 64.49
C LEU A 1017 -27.56 -22.03 65.02
N ILE A 1018 -27.91 -21.85 66.30
CA ILE A 1018 -27.74 -20.61 67.05
C ILE A 1018 -26.73 -20.88 68.16
N THR A 1019 -25.82 -19.95 68.42
CA THR A 1019 -24.81 -20.08 69.49
C THR A 1019 -24.65 -18.75 70.23
N GLY A 1020 -23.97 -18.76 71.38
CA GLY A 1020 -23.77 -17.56 72.20
C GLY A 1020 -24.83 -17.38 73.29
N PRO A 1021 -24.64 -16.42 74.21
CA PRO A 1021 -25.53 -16.18 75.36
C PRO A 1021 -26.81 -15.41 75.02
N GLY A 1022 -26.94 -14.85 73.81
CA GLY A 1022 -28.11 -14.06 73.42
C GLY A 1022 -29.32 -14.92 73.04
N LEU A 1023 -30.49 -14.30 73.06
CA LEU A 1023 -31.77 -14.91 72.71
C LEU A 1023 -32.41 -14.16 71.53
N LEU A 1024 -33.12 -14.89 70.67
CA LEU A 1024 -33.90 -14.36 69.55
C LEU A 1024 -35.39 -14.59 69.82
N VAL A 1025 -36.16 -13.51 69.95
CA VAL A 1025 -37.61 -13.52 70.11
C VAL A 1025 -38.24 -13.53 68.73
N VAL A 1026 -38.85 -14.65 68.36
CA VAL A 1026 -39.65 -14.75 67.14
C VAL A 1026 -41.07 -14.35 67.49
N VAL A 1027 -41.53 -13.21 66.97
CA VAL A 1027 -42.88 -12.72 67.25
C VAL A 1027 -43.93 -13.53 66.52
N ASN A 1028 -45.14 -13.56 67.07
CA ASN A 1028 -46.27 -14.19 66.40
C ASN A 1028 -46.83 -13.19 65.38
N GLU A 1029 -46.70 -13.49 64.09
CA GLU A 1029 -47.20 -12.63 63.01
C GLU A 1029 -48.69 -12.28 63.19
N VAL A 1030 -49.48 -13.20 63.76
CA VAL A 1030 -50.90 -12.95 63.99
C VAL A 1030 -51.14 -11.94 65.11
N ILE A 1031 -50.30 -11.94 66.16
CA ILE A 1031 -50.38 -10.96 67.25
C ILE A 1031 -49.95 -9.57 66.74
N SER A 1032 -48.94 -9.51 65.87
CA SER A 1032 -48.50 -8.25 65.25
C SER A 1032 -49.54 -7.69 64.29
N TRP A 1033 -50.10 -8.52 63.40
CA TRP A 1033 -51.21 -8.15 62.52
C TRP A 1033 -52.47 -7.73 63.29
N MET A 1034 -52.79 -8.41 64.41
CA MET A 1034 -53.88 -8.00 65.31
C MET A 1034 -53.62 -6.59 65.84
N SER A 1035 -52.42 -6.32 66.36
CA SER A 1035 -52.05 -5.00 66.87
C SER A 1035 -52.10 -3.91 65.79
N ASP A 1036 -51.60 -4.18 64.58
CA ASP A 1036 -51.59 -3.23 63.46
C ASP A 1036 -53.01 -2.90 62.95
N ASN A 1037 -53.96 -3.81 63.14
CA ASN A 1037 -55.38 -3.59 62.86
C ASN A 1037 -56.17 -3.12 64.10
N GLY A 1038 -55.50 -2.71 65.17
CA GLY A 1038 -56.13 -2.14 66.36
C GLY A 1038 -56.86 -3.15 67.26
N LEU A 1039 -56.62 -4.45 67.06
CA LEU A 1039 -57.20 -5.52 67.84
C LEU A 1039 -56.32 -5.80 69.06
N SER A 1040 -56.94 -5.89 70.25
CA SER A 1040 -56.25 -6.42 71.43
C SER A 1040 -56.01 -7.92 71.25
N ALA A 1041 -55.10 -8.55 72.00
CA ALA A 1041 -54.80 -9.99 71.91
C ALA A 1041 -55.97 -10.92 72.37
N SER A 1042 -57.23 -10.55 72.09
CA SER A 1042 -58.39 -11.43 72.12
C SER A 1042 -58.24 -12.50 71.03
N THR A 1043 -58.56 -13.73 71.41
CA THR A 1043 -58.21 -14.98 70.73
C THR A 1043 -58.43 -14.98 69.21
N LEU A 1044 -57.60 -15.72 68.48
CA LEU A 1044 -57.68 -16.05 67.03
C LEU A 1044 -59.08 -16.41 66.48
N ALA A 1045 -60.01 -16.81 67.36
CA ALA A 1045 -61.39 -17.17 67.04
C ALA A 1045 -62.39 -16.01 67.17
N ALA A 1046 -61.95 -14.82 67.59
CA ALA A 1046 -62.78 -13.61 67.61
C ALA A 1046 -63.15 -13.20 66.18
N ASP A 1047 -64.26 -12.50 66.04
CA ASP A 1047 -64.83 -11.94 64.80
C ASP A 1047 -65.24 -10.52 65.20
N ASP A 1048 -64.26 -9.61 65.19
CA ASP A 1048 -64.41 -8.30 65.84
C ASP A 1048 -65.29 -7.32 65.04
N ASP A 1049 -65.55 -7.60 63.76
CA ASP A 1049 -66.43 -6.81 62.89
C ASP A 1049 -67.80 -7.48 62.59
N GLY A 1050 -68.00 -8.71 63.06
CA GLY A 1050 -69.25 -9.46 63.02
C GLY A 1050 -69.66 -9.89 61.62
N ASP A 1051 -68.69 -10.17 60.75
CA ASP A 1051 -68.90 -10.58 59.37
C ASP A 1051 -69.02 -12.11 59.19
N GLY A 1052 -68.72 -12.88 60.25
CA GLY A 1052 -68.78 -14.32 60.30
C GLY A 1052 -67.47 -15.04 59.93
N LEU A 1053 -66.40 -14.30 59.65
CA LEU A 1053 -65.04 -14.82 59.49
C LEU A 1053 -64.25 -14.56 60.78
N PRO A 1054 -63.69 -15.60 61.43
CA PRO A 1054 -62.79 -15.37 62.55
C PRO A 1054 -61.54 -14.61 62.10
N ASN A 1055 -61.01 -13.72 62.94
CA ASN A 1055 -59.80 -12.92 62.70
C ASN A 1055 -58.62 -13.78 62.17
N ALA A 1056 -58.46 -15.03 62.64
CA ALA A 1056 -57.42 -15.91 62.11
C ALA A 1056 -57.65 -16.33 60.65
N LEU A 1057 -58.90 -16.50 60.23
CA LEU A 1057 -59.27 -16.79 58.85
C LEU A 1057 -59.12 -15.55 57.97
N GLU A 1058 -59.45 -14.37 58.49
CA GLU A 1058 -59.21 -13.09 57.82
C GLU A 1058 -57.72 -12.78 57.63
N TYR A 1059 -56.89 -13.06 58.63
CA TYR A 1059 -55.43 -13.03 58.52
C TYR A 1059 -54.93 -13.94 57.39
N CYS A 1060 -55.42 -15.19 57.35
CA CYS A 1060 -55.05 -16.14 56.31
C CYS A 1060 -55.53 -15.74 54.91
N LEU A 1061 -56.60 -14.94 54.82
CA LEU A 1061 -57.20 -14.48 53.57
C LEU A 1061 -56.74 -13.07 53.16
N GLY A 1062 -55.96 -12.38 54.00
CA GLY A 1062 -55.46 -11.02 53.76
C GLY A 1062 -56.55 -9.95 53.78
N THR A 1063 -57.65 -10.20 54.48
CA THR A 1063 -58.79 -9.28 54.59
C THR A 1063 -58.70 -8.44 55.87
N SER A 1064 -59.53 -7.40 56.00
CA SER A 1064 -59.45 -6.46 57.13
C SER A 1064 -60.33 -6.95 58.28
N PRO A 1065 -59.77 -7.20 59.48
CA PRO A 1065 -60.53 -7.77 60.61
C PRO A 1065 -61.32 -6.72 61.41
N THR A 1066 -61.49 -5.55 60.81
CA THR A 1066 -62.27 -4.43 61.33
C THR A 1066 -63.30 -3.96 60.30
N GLN A 1067 -63.38 -4.62 59.14
CA GLN A 1067 -64.26 -4.26 58.03
C GLN A 1067 -64.80 -5.48 57.31
N ARG A 1068 -66.14 -5.58 57.24
CA ARG A 1068 -66.85 -6.71 56.63
C ARG A 1068 -66.24 -7.19 55.31
N SER A 1069 -65.73 -8.41 55.34
CA SER A 1069 -65.10 -9.15 54.26
C SER A 1069 -66.08 -10.18 53.66
N THR A 1070 -65.98 -10.46 52.35
CA THR A 1070 -66.87 -11.44 51.68
C THR A 1070 -66.06 -12.49 50.92
N ALA A 1071 -65.96 -13.71 51.46
CA ALA A 1071 -65.27 -14.84 50.82
C ALA A 1071 -66.24 -15.76 50.03
N THR A 1072 -65.78 -16.17 48.84
CA THR A 1072 -66.33 -17.17 47.91
C THR A 1072 -66.70 -18.50 48.56
N THR A 1073 -67.85 -19.09 48.21
CA THR A 1073 -68.32 -20.39 48.75
C THR A 1073 -68.50 -21.45 47.64
N GLY A 1074 -67.47 -22.28 47.43
CA GLY A 1074 -67.61 -23.64 46.89
C GLY A 1074 -67.09 -23.90 45.46
N THR A 1075 -66.20 -24.89 45.33
CA THR A 1075 -65.92 -25.61 44.09
C THR A 1075 -66.51 -27.02 44.15
N THR A 1076 -67.13 -27.50 43.07
CA THR A 1076 -67.65 -28.88 43.02
C THR A 1076 -67.26 -29.53 41.69
N LEU A 1077 -66.72 -30.75 41.74
CA LEU A 1077 -66.41 -31.56 40.57
C LEU A 1077 -67.60 -32.49 40.27
N GLN A 1078 -68.21 -32.36 39.10
CA GLN A 1078 -69.25 -33.28 38.62
C GLN A 1078 -68.79 -33.90 37.29
N GLY A 1079 -68.42 -35.18 37.31
CA GLY A 1079 -67.82 -35.86 36.16
C GLY A 1079 -66.49 -35.21 35.75
N SER A 1080 -66.36 -34.85 34.47
CA SER A 1080 -65.21 -34.13 33.92
C SER A 1080 -65.36 -32.60 33.95
N VAL A 1081 -66.30 -32.04 34.72
CA VAL A 1081 -66.55 -30.58 34.80
C VAL A 1081 -66.31 -30.05 36.21
N LEU A 1082 -65.45 -29.03 36.33
CA LEU A 1082 -65.20 -28.29 37.57
C LEU A 1082 -66.05 -27.02 37.58
N LYS A 1083 -66.87 -26.82 38.62
CA LYS A 1083 -67.71 -25.63 38.77
C LYS A 1083 -67.17 -24.70 39.86
N PHE A 1084 -67.04 -23.42 39.53
CA PHE A 1084 -66.73 -22.34 40.48
C PHE A 1084 -67.96 -21.47 40.67
N ALA A 1085 -68.37 -21.18 41.91
CA ALA A 1085 -69.46 -20.24 42.20
C ALA A 1085 -68.97 -19.03 43.01
N TYR A 1086 -69.40 -17.82 42.65
CA TYR A 1086 -69.12 -16.60 43.40
C TYR A 1086 -70.33 -15.65 43.40
N PRO A 1087 -70.57 -14.91 44.49
CA PRO A 1087 -71.62 -13.91 44.53
C PRO A 1087 -71.18 -12.63 43.77
N ARG A 1088 -72.09 -12.05 42.97
CA ARG A 1088 -71.94 -10.71 42.37
C ARG A 1088 -73.19 -9.87 42.62
N ARG A 1089 -73.12 -8.53 42.51
CA ARG A 1089 -74.33 -7.68 42.57
C ARG A 1089 -75.19 -7.82 41.31
N LYS A 1090 -76.50 -7.86 41.49
CA LYS A 1090 -77.47 -8.01 40.40
C LYS A 1090 -77.45 -6.78 39.50
N GLY A 1091 -77.22 -6.96 38.20
CA GLY A 1091 -77.15 -5.87 37.21
C GLY A 1091 -75.74 -5.40 36.80
N PHE A 1092 -74.67 -5.96 37.37
CA PHE A 1092 -73.28 -5.71 36.92
C PHE A 1092 -72.82 -6.75 35.88
N SER A 1093 -72.92 -6.41 34.59
CA SER A 1093 -72.56 -7.31 33.46
C SER A 1093 -71.11 -7.21 32.97
N LEU A 1094 -70.29 -6.32 33.57
CA LEU A 1094 -68.95 -5.95 33.11
C LEU A 1094 -67.81 -6.85 33.63
N VAL A 1095 -68.13 -7.93 34.32
CA VAL A 1095 -67.14 -8.85 34.92
C VAL A 1095 -66.84 -9.99 33.95
N THR A 1096 -65.62 -10.01 33.40
CA THR A 1096 -65.14 -11.13 32.57
C THR A 1096 -64.33 -12.10 33.43
N SER A 1097 -64.64 -13.39 33.36
CA SER A 1097 -63.89 -14.44 34.03
C SER A 1097 -62.97 -15.16 33.05
N VAL A 1098 -61.71 -15.36 33.43
CA VAL A 1098 -60.71 -16.10 32.64
C VAL A 1098 -60.27 -17.33 33.45
N VAL A 1099 -60.28 -18.49 32.78
CA VAL A 1099 -59.77 -19.74 33.34
C VAL A 1099 -58.27 -19.83 33.07
N GLU A 1100 -57.51 -20.14 34.11
CA GLU A 1100 -56.06 -20.32 34.01
C GLU A 1100 -55.63 -21.69 34.54
N TRP A 1101 -54.68 -22.30 33.85
CA TRP A 1101 -54.09 -23.59 34.22
C TRP A 1101 -52.62 -23.40 34.62
N SER A 1102 -52.17 -24.19 35.60
CA SER A 1102 -50.80 -24.25 36.08
C SER A 1102 -50.39 -25.68 36.38
N ASP A 1103 -49.15 -26.04 36.06
CA ASP A 1103 -48.61 -27.37 36.38
C ASP A 1103 -47.90 -27.39 37.74
N ASP A 1104 -47.59 -26.21 38.31
CA ASP A 1104 -46.69 -26.04 39.46
C ASP A 1104 -47.11 -24.98 40.49
N LEU A 1105 -48.30 -24.37 40.34
CA LEU A 1105 -48.83 -23.22 41.09
C LEU A 1105 -48.06 -21.89 40.92
N SER A 1106 -46.91 -21.89 40.25
CA SER A 1106 -46.03 -20.72 40.09
C SER A 1106 -46.26 -20.01 38.76
N THR A 1107 -46.52 -20.77 37.69
CA THR A 1107 -46.74 -20.24 36.33
C THR A 1107 -48.15 -20.55 35.82
N TRP A 1108 -48.86 -19.55 35.28
CA TRP A 1108 -50.28 -19.66 34.92
C TRP A 1108 -50.51 -19.25 33.46
N SER A 1109 -51.27 -20.05 32.70
CA SER A 1109 -51.59 -19.80 31.29
C SER A 1109 -53.10 -19.73 31.05
N SER A 1110 -53.55 -18.75 30.26
CA SER A 1110 -54.97 -18.53 29.95
C SER A 1110 -55.47 -19.48 28.86
N ALA A 1111 -56.59 -20.17 29.11
CA ALA A 1111 -57.31 -20.94 28.10
C ALA A 1111 -58.76 -20.42 28.05
N GLY A 1112 -59.18 -19.78 26.96
CA GLY A 1112 -60.56 -19.30 26.80
C GLY A 1112 -61.56 -20.46 26.59
N VAL A 1113 -62.88 -20.36 26.82
CA VAL A 1113 -63.75 -19.49 27.63
C VAL A 1113 -64.87 -20.41 28.14
N GLY A 1114 -65.22 -20.33 29.43
CA GLY A 1114 -66.56 -20.68 29.91
C GLY A 1114 -67.28 -19.37 30.27
N ALA A 1115 -68.42 -19.07 29.64
CA ALA A 1115 -69.15 -17.83 29.93
C ALA A 1115 -69.85 -17.94 31.30
N PRO A 1116 -69.76 -16.92 32.17
CA PRO A 1116 -70.39 -16.95 33.48
C PRO A 1116 -71.92 -17.00 33.36
N ALA A 1117 -72.56 -17.94 34.07
CA ALA A 1117 -74.01 -18.11 34.11
C ALA A 1117 -74.55 -17.80 35.51
N VAL A 1118 -75.69 -17.11 35.60
CA VAL A 1118 -76.37 -16.88 36.89
C VAL A 1118 -77.07 -18.17 37.31
N VAL A 1119 -76.79 -18.64 38.51
CA VAL A 1119 -77.31 -19.93 39.03
C VAL A 1119 -78.21 -19.78 40.25
N ALA A 1120 -78.15 -18.65 40.98
CA ALA A 1120 -79.13 -18.35 42.03
C ALA A 1120 -79.28 -16.84 42.25
N ASP A 1121 -80.52 -16.41 42.46
CA ASP A 1121 -80.86 -15.04 42.84
C ASP A 1121 -80.87 -14.94 44.37
N LEU A 1122 -80.02 -14.08 44.93
CA LEU A 1122 -79.85 -13.89 46.37
C LEU A 1122 -80.34 -12.51 46.83
N GLY A 1123 -81.19 -11.85 46.02
CA GLY A 1123 -81.74 -10.52 46.31
C GLY A 1123 -80.95 -9.40 45.61
N THR A 1124 -80.19 -8.60 46.36
CA THR A 1124 -79.34 -7.53 45.79
C THR A 1124 -78.05 -8.06 45.13
N THR A 1125 -77.73 -9.32 45.39
CA THR A 1125 -76.65 -10.09 44.78
C THR A 1125 -77.22 -11.35 44.11
N GLU A 1126 -76.50 -11.90 43.15
CA GLU A 1126 -76.77 -13.17 42.49
C GLU A 1126 -75.51 -14.04 42.54
N SER A 1127 -75.68 -15.34 42.72
CA SER A 1127 -74.59 -16.31 42.59
C SER A 1127 -74.37 -16.62 41.12
N VAL A 1128 -73.12 -16.52 40.67
CA VAL A 1128 -72.70 -16.80 39.31
C VAL A 1128 -71.76 -17.98 39.32
N SER A 1129 -71.98 -18.93 38.40
CA SER A 1129 -71.07 -20.04 38.20
C SER A 1129 -70.32 -19.95 36.88
N VAL A 1130 -69.11 -20.49 36.89
CA VAL A 1130 -68.32 -20.79 35.70
C VAL A 1130 -68.01 -22.27 35.71
N ASP A 1131 -68.50 -22.95 34.68
CA ASP A 1131 -68.30 -24.39 34.48
C ASP A 1131 -67.11 -24.60 33.53
N ILE A 1132 -66.17 -25.45 33.93
CA ILE A 1132 -64.92 -25.69 33.21
C ILE A 1132 -64.83 -27.17 32.87
N ALA A 1133 -64.84 -27.51 31.58
CA ALA A 1133 -64.57 -28.87 31.14
C ALA A 1133 -63.08 -29.19 31.32
N VAL A 1134 -62.78 -30.29 32.02
CA VAL A 1134 -61.44 -30.80 32.27
C VAL A 1134 -61.17 -31.95 31.27
N PRO A 1135 -60.28 -31.79 30.28
CA PRO A 1135 -59.95 -32.87 29.35
C PRO A 1135 -59.34 -34.09 30.06
N GLU A 1136 -59.53 -35.31 29.54
CA GLU A 1136 -58.98 -36.54 30.16
C GLU A 1136 -57.44 -36.58 30.21
N SER A 1137 -56.74 -35.76 29.42
CA SER A 1137 -55.27 -35.66 29.40
C SER A 1137 -54.67 -34.89 30.59
N THR A 1138 -55.48 -34.40 31.53
CA THR A 1138 -55.09 -33.37 32.53
C THR A 1138 -54.79 -33.94 33.93
N ARG A 1139 -54.13 -35.09 34.04
CA ARG A 1139 -53.73 -35.62 35.35
C ARG A 1139 -52.54 -34.82 35.91
N ARG A 1140 -52.81 -34.04 36.97
CA ARG A 1140 -51.90 -33.19 37.77
C ARG A 1140 -51.65 -31.77 37.24
N ARG A 1141 -52.73 -31.03 36.96
CA ARG A 1141 -52.68 -29.57 36.78
C ARG A 1141 -53.58 -28.88 37.80
N PHE A 1142 -53.15 -27.72 38.29
CA PHE A 1142 -53.93 -26.79 39.07
C PHE A 1142 -54.75 -25.90 38.13
N VAL A 1143 -55.98 -25.60 38.52
CA VAL A 1143 -56.83 -24.67 37.78
C VAL A 1143 -57.32 -23.59 38.74
N ARG A 1144 -57.36 -22.35 38.26
CA ARG A 1144 -57.98 -21.23 38.99
C ARG A 1144 -58.89 -20.44 38.07
N LEU A 1145 -59.90 -19.83 38.67
CA LEU A 1145 -60.76 -18.86 38.02
C LEU A 1145 -60.29 -17.46 38.42
N ARG A 1146 -59.80 -16.66 37.46
CA ARG A 1146 -59.50 -15.25 37.69
C ARG A 1146 -60.70 -14.41 37.26
N VAL A 1147 -61.31 -13.73 38.23
CA VAL A 1147 -62.39 -12.77 37.97
C VAL A 1147 -61.75 -11.40 37.71
N VAL A 1148 -61.89 -10.89 36.49
CA VAL A 1148 -61.31 -9.60 36.09
C VAL A 1148 -62.42 -8.55 36.12
N VAL A 1149 -62.24 -7.56 36.98
CA VAL A 1149 -63.02 -6.33 36.97
C VAL A 1149 -62.20 -5.32 36.14
N PRO A 1150 -62.72 -4.75 35.04
CA PRO A 1150 -62.03 -3.67 34.35
C PRO A 1150 -61.81 -2.53 35.34
N ALA A 1151 -60.64 -1.87 35.27
CA ALA A 1151 -60.48 -0.57 35.91
C ALA A 1151 -61.65 0.31 35.47
N SER A 1152 -62.46 0.78 36.42
CA SER A 1152 -63.57 1.70 36.10
C SER A 1152 -63.03 2.88 35.29
N PRO A 1153 -63.77 3.42 34.30
CA PRO A 1153 -63.39 4.67 33.65
C PRO A 1153 -63.22 5.80 34.66
#